data_AF-A0A1I1C4P6-F1
#
_entry.id   AF-A0A1I1C4P6-F1
#
_cell.length_a   1.000
_cell.length_b   1.000
_cell.length_c   1.000
_cell.angle_alpha   90.00
_cell.angle_beta   90.00
_cell.angle_gamma   90.00
#
_symmetry.space_group_name_H-M   'P 1'
#
loop_
_entity.id
_entity.type
_entity.pdbx_description
1 polymer ?
#
loop_
_entity_poly.entity_id
_entity_poly.type
_entity_poly.pdbx_seq_one_letter_code
_entity_poly.pdbx_strand_id
1 'polypeptide(L)'
;MAIFPTFESILLEVHQSLAPHGGVILQSVQKARFAQLDKELHGHLALGSALLNDIFQELGFDGAATRDALHNIIESSGFHTQLELETWTYDADTRQIAWYMLGYTVVPEMGRRLAFWNMSGDTQIGMPHGGFWFLPQEARDGEKNALSMPVTHVMDWLNDLLGQTTYAIADESFRKNLYNWRKGDLPDNKSIGAYFADCVDLDFQGCFADDVQMSEDDRFASALSFVARKNLDADKLRTELAMPHAGAIESILGNTATMPVKLHFLELLAARYARPTMQTIRQRLYTARMFQDGYERLVRFLCPGIDKRCSDPLQNKVLQLIWLFEYTYRLTIEAERLGKGYGSTDAWFEQQLPEWLAHELFLAILPSCRHKGASELGYKLSSRFSQMNGGEKLEDLFLPHAPLNLPIIERNTQRLRQEASEALACMQLNERIRAGSPFRALQASSSQQAVSSVAHNPEVPPTVRLMALERLRQLPQNPYWSIDAVLAELHLYLNNDRKQRPDDCEARVVQLISIAQAAPAAEAFKAVILQYQAKHRLAMNDFDGAAALFKVAFDACLERSYGPMRGEIARDAFALAVAKRPLQRADERFYRSALFFGQIEGANPSFEDAAAAMAEYFWEDLYLPYPDYEIEMAPLKSQCDSLVAEPLLLFGKNDGQDITEWMTRNSNLKNKRLRDVRGDTVVTLWMKMLHEFERSLPRLKQLFRDAEQAKMKRPEALCACWRQAIGIVATKWGGLLDMSDFKGQTALMLAADYGDVELLQSLLEAGASPDRQDFLGRTAVHAAVAAHCWTAVQLLLGAEPDLTLAAGAEKNNVLHTAVRMGSPRIVSGLLAHSQALKEIKNAMGETPAMLAERIVNDLPAHALRFKREGRTTGSAADYAEISKLLAAHG
;
A
#
# COMPACT_ATOMS: atom_id res chain seq x y z
N MET A 1 20.84 0.28 -0.22
CA MET A 1 20.08 0.95 -1.29
C MET A 1 19.67 2.31 -0.76
N ALA A 2 19.84 3.36 -1.53
CA ALA A 2 19.50 4.73 -1.17
C ALA A 2 18.05 5.05 -1.60
N ILE A 3 17.13 4.16 -1.20
CA ILE A 3 15.70 4.29 -1.48
C ILE A 3 14.99 4.87 -0.26
N PHE A 4 13.94 5.63 -0.51
CA PHE A 4 12.97 5.98 0.52
C PHE A 4 12.34 4.68 1.06
N PRO A 5 12.36 4.43 2.39
CA PRO A 5 11.85 3.18 2.94
C PRO A 5 10.37 2.97 2.66
N THR A 6 10.03 1.80 2.11
CA THR A 6 8.64 1.39 1.88
C THR A 6 7.94 1.01 3.18
N PHE A 7 6.61 1.05 3.20
CA PHE A 7 5.82 0.56 4.33
C PHE A 7 6.19 -0.88 4.71
N GLU A 8 6.37 -1.77 3.73
CA GLU A 8 6.80 -3.15 3.94
C GLU A 8 8.16 -3.25 4.64
N SER A 9 9.10 -2.36 4.30
CA SER A 9 10.41 -2.31 4.94
C SER A 9 10.28 -1.93 6.42
N ILE A 10 9.47 -0.91 6.73
CA ILE A 10 9.21 -0.49 8.11
C ILE A 10 8.53 -1.62 8.90
N LEU A 11 7.54 -2.28 8.32
CA LEU A 11 6.82 -3.40 8.96
C LEU A 11 7.77 -4.54 9.32
N LEU A 12 8.69 -4.89 8.42
CA LEU A 12 9.72 -5.91 8.68
C LEU A 12 10.66 -5.50 9.82
N GLU A 13 11.02 -4.22 9.92
CA GLU A 13 11.87 -3.71 10.99
C GLU A 13 11.17 -3.73 12.36
N VAL A 14 9.89 -3.37 12.41
CA VAL A 14 9.07 -3.45 13.63
C VAL A 14 8.89 -4.91 14.06
N HIS A 15 8.52 -5.79 13.13
CA HIS A 15 8.38 -7.23 13.42
C HIS A 15 9.67 -7.84 13.94
N GLN A 16 10.82 -7.47 13.33
CA GLN A 16 12.13 -7.92 13.78
C GLN A 16 12.49 -7.40 15.18
N SER A 17 12.23 -6.13 15.48
CA SER A 17 12.48 -5.58 16.82
C SER A 17 11.58 -6.19 17.88
N LEU A 18 10.32 -6.49 17.57
CA LEU A 18 9.41 -7.15 18.49
C LEU A 18 9.77 -8.63 18.71
N ALA A 19 10.21 -9.32 17.65
CA ALA A 19 10.59 -10.74 17.61
C ALA A 19 9.52 -11.69 18.17
N PRO A 20 8.27 -11.64 17.66
CA PRO A 20 7.11 -12.32 18.24
C PRO A 20 7.32 -13.84 18.39
N HIS A 21 6.84 -14.38 19.50
CA HIS A 21 7.06 -15.78 19.87
C HIS A 21 6.27 -16.72 18.95
N GLY A 22 6.97 -17.54 18.17
CA GLY A 22 6.33 -18.44 17.20
C GLY A 22 5.75 -17.73 15.98
N GLY A 23 6.09 -16.45 15.80
CA GLY A 23 5.70 -15.66 14.64
C GLY A 23 6.45 -16.05 13.37
N VAL A 24 6.13 -15.36 12.27
CA VAL A 24 6.66 -15.61 10.94
C VAL A 24 8.18 -15.40 10.89
N ILE A 25 8.92 -16.43 10.51
CA ILE A 25 10.38 -16.34 10.29
C ILE A 25 10.65 -16.27 8.79
N LEU A 26 11.25 -15.15 8.33
CA LEU A 26 11.58 -14.92 6.93
C LEU A 26 13.09 -14.94 6.70
N GLN A 27 13.50 -15.63 5.63
CA GLN A 27 14.86 -15.54 5.09
C GLN A 27 15.09 -14.17 4.42
N SER A 28 16.34 -13.73 4.31
CA SER A 28 16.70 -12.42 3.73
C SER A 28 16.12 -12.19 2.34
N VAL A 29 16.06 -13.23 1.50
CA VAL A 29 15.47 -13.15 0.15
C VAL A 29 13.97 -12.89 0.21
N GLN A 30 13.26 -13.51 1.15
CA GLN A 30 11.82 -13.32 1.31
C GLN A 30 11.49 -11.92 1.82
N LYS A 31 12.31 -11.39 2.75
CA LYS A 31 12.22 -10.01 3.23
C LYS A 31 12.41 -9.01 2.09
N ALA A 32 13.45 -9.18 1.29
CA ALA A 32 13.74 -8.31 0.13
C ALA A 32 12.59 -8.31 -0.88
N ARG A 33 12.06 -9.49 -1.22
CA ARG A 33 10.92 -9.61 -2.16
C ARG A 33 9.65 -8.97 -1.62
N PHE A 34 9.38 -9.08 -0.32
CA PHE A 34 8.25 -8.39 0.30
C PHE A 34 8.43 -6.86 0.26
N ALA A 35 9.60 -6.36 0.69
CA ALA A 35 9.92 -4.94 0.68
C ALA A 35 9.84 -4.28 -0.70
N GLN A 36 10.13 -5.05 -1.76
CA GLN A 36 10.17 -4.58 -3.15
C GLN A 36 8.88 -4.83 -3.95
N LEU A 37 7.82 -5.35 -3.32
CA LEU A 37 6.57 -5.77 -3.98
C LEU A 37 6.75 -6.90 -5.01
N ASP A 38 7.83 -7.68 -4.91
CA ASP A 38 8.19 -8.79 -5.81
C ASP A 38 7.60 -10.14 -5.33
N LYS A 39 6.33 -10.11 -4.97
CA LYS A 39 5.51 -11.28 -4.62
C LYS A 39 4.18 -11.21 -5.37
N GLU A 40 3.56 -12.36 -5.60
CA GLU A 40 2.16 -12.39 -6.05
C GLU A 40 1.28 -11.69 -5.01
N LEU A 41 0.27 -10.94 -5.46
CA LEU A 41 -0.56 -10.08 -4.62
C LEU A 41 -1.18 -10.86 -3.46
N HIS A 42 -1.75 -12.04 -3.72
CA HIS A 42 -2.36 -12.85 -2.68
C HIS A 42 -1.34 -13.26 -1.61
N GLY A 43 -0.17 -13.74 -2.03
CA GLY A 43 0.92 -14.11 -1.13
C GLY A 43 1.54 -12.91 -0.41
N HIS A 44 1.49 -11.72 -1.00
CA HIS A 44 1.92 -10.46 -0.38
C HIS A 44 0.97 -10.04 0.73
N LEU A 45 -0.33 -10.00 0.44
CA LEU A 45 -1.38 -9.65 1.40
C LEU A 45 -1.39 -10.64 2.57
N ALA A 46 -1.33 -11.94 2.29
CA ALA A 46 -1.27 -12.97 3.33
C ALA A 46 -0.05 -12.79 4.24
N LEU A 47 1.13 -12.48 3.68
CA LEU A 47 2.33 -12.23 4.47
C LEU A 47 2.22 -10.95 5.30
N GLY A 48 1.75 -9.85 4.71
CA GLY A 48 1.53 -8.59 5.42
C GLY A 48 0.55 -8.74 6.58
N SER A 49 -0.57 -9.44 6.36
CA SER A 49 -1.54 -9.76 7.41
C SER A 49 -0.94 -10.63 8.50
N ALA A 50 -0.13 -11.64 8.16
CA ALA A 50 0.53 -12.49 9.15
C ALA A 50 1.51 -11.70 10.02
N LEU A 51 2.34 -10.83 9.42
CA LEU A 51 3.28 -9.97 10.16
C LEU A 51 2.55 -9.00 11.10
N LEU A 52 1.45 -8.37 10.65
CA LEU A 52 0.64 -7.48 11.48
C LEU A 52 -0.05 -8.24 12.62
N ASN A 53 -0.60 -9.43 12.34
CA ASN A 53 -1.22 -10.26 13.36
C ASN A 53 -0.23 -10.69 14.44
N ASP A 54 0.99 -11.09 14.06
CA ASP A 54 2.04 -11.40 15.02
C ASP A 54 2.32 -10.20 15.95
N ILE A 55 2.39 -8.98 15.39
CA ILE A 55 2.62 -7.76 16.15
C ILE A 55 1.49 -7.49 17.14
N PHE A 56 0.24 -7.52 16.66
CA PHE A 56 -0.92 -7.24 17.51
C PHE A 56 -1.12 -8.27 18.60
N GLN A 57 -0.86 -9.55 18.31
CA GLN A 57 -0.94 -10.62 19.31
C GLN A 57 0.12 -10.47 20.40
N GLU A 58 1.37 -10.22 20.03
CA GLU A 58 2.46 -10.10 21.01
C GLU A 58 2.29 -8.86 21.90
N LEU A 59 1.76 -7.76 21.35
CA LEU A 59 1.41 -6.56 22.12
C LEU A 59 0.09 -6.71 22.91
N GLY A 60 -0.67 -7.78 22.68
CA GLY A 60 -1.94 -8.07 23.37
C GLY A 60 -3.06 -7.10 23.00
N PHE A 61 -3.14 -6.68 21.74
CA PHE A 61 -4.22 -5.82 21.26
C PHE A 61 -5.54 -6.60 21.23
N ASP A 62 -6.59 -6.00 21.76
CA ASP A 62 -7.94 -6.54 21.61
C ASP A 62 -8.53 -6.21 20.22
N GLY A 63 -9.77 -6.63 19.98
CA GLY A 63 -10.43 -6.39 18.69
C GLY A 63 -10.67 -4.91 18.36
N ALA A 64 -10.84 -4.04 19.36
CA ALA A 64 -11.04 -2.61 19.14
C ALA A 64 -9.69 -1.93 18.85
N ALA A 65 -8.68 -2.20 19.66
CA ALA A 65 -7.30 -1.72 19.46
C ALA A 65 -6.74 -2.18 18.10
N THR A 66 -7.00 -3.43 17.70
CA THR A 66 -6.59 -3.96 16.39
C THR A 66 -7.22 -3.18 15.24
N ARG A 67 -8.54 -2.91 15.31
CA ARG A 67 -9.23 -2.13 14.26
C ARG A 67 -8.71 -0.70 14.17
N ASP A 68 -8.50 -0.06 15.31
CA ASP A 68 -7.99 1.31 15.37
C ASP A 68 -6.55 1.38 14.84
N ALA A 69 -5.68 0.44 15.24
CA ALA A 69 -4.32 0.34 14.73
C ALA A 69 -4.28 0.10 13.21
N LEU A 70 -5.12 -0.79 12.68
CA LEU A 70 -5.22 -1.01 11.24
C LEU A 70 -5.65 0.24 10.48
N HIS A 71 -6.63 0.99 11.01
CA HIS A 71 -7.06 2.25 10.39
C HIS A 71 -5.90 3.26 10.31
N ASN A 72 -5.17 3.43 11.42
CA ASN A 72 -4.01 4.32 11.50
C ASN A 72 -2.87 3.91 10.55
N ILE A 73 -2.61 2.61 10.45
CA ILE A 73 -1.60 2.04 9.55
C ILE A 73 -1.95 2.33 8.08
N ILE A 74 -3.22 2.13 7.70
CA ILE A 74 -3.67 2.38 6.33
C ILE A 74 -3.50 3.87 5.98
N GLU A 75 -3.92 4.77 6.86
CA GLU A 75 -3.77 6.22 6.64
C GLU A 75 -2.29 6.62 6.48
N SER A 76 -1.42 6.18 7.40
CA SER A 76 0.02 6.47 7.35
C SER A 76 0.67 5.87 6.09
N SER A 77 0.30 4.64 5.70
CA SER A 77 0.81 4.01 4.48
C SER A 77 0.48 4.80 3.22
N GLY A 78 -0.71 5.42 3.14
CA GLY A 78 -1.10 6.28 2.03
C GLY A 78 -0.26 7.55 1.94
N PHE A 79 -0.03 8.22 3.08
CA PHE A 79 0.83 9.40 3.14
C PHE A 79 2.28 9.06 2.74
N HIS A 80 2.84 7.97 3.28
CA HIS A 80 4.19 7.53 2.94
C HIS A 80 4.35 7.16 1.47
N THR A 81 3.35 6.49 0.89
CA THR A 81 3.35 6.15 -0.54
C THR A 81 3.36 7.42 -1.40
N GLN A 82 2.51 8.41 -1.08
CA GLN A 82 2.52 9.68 -1.81
C GLN A 82 3.85 10.42 -1.65
N LEU A 83 4.44 10.40 -0.45
CA LEU A 83 5.73 11.04 -0.24
C LEU A 83 6.85 10.36 -1.03
N GLU A 84 6.86 9.03 -1.12
CA GLU A 84 7.80 8.28 -1.95
C GLU A 84 7.65 8.65 -3.44
N LEU A 85 6.42 8.82 -3.92
CA LEU A 85 6.13 9.25 -5.30
C LEU A 85 6.68 10.64 -5.63
N GLU A 86 6.84 11.50 -4.63
CA GLU A 86 7.22 12.90 -4.78
C GLU A 86 8.70 13.15 -4.41
N THR A 87 9.45 12.08 -4.07
CA THR A 87 10.82 12.20 -3.55
C THR A 87 11.87 11.57 -4.46
N TRP A 88 12.88 12.34 -4.82
CA TRP A 88 14.10 11.91 -5.50
C TRP A 88 15.29 11.92 -4.54
N THR A 89 16.04 10.82 -4.46
CA THR A 89 17.13 10.69 -3.47
C THR A 89 18.52 11.05 -3.98
N TYR A 90 18.72 11.18 -5.29
CA TYR A 90 20.01 11.59 -5.90
C TYR A 90 21.21 10.80 -5.32
N ASP A 91 22.21 11.50 -4.76
CA ASP A 91 23.42 10.93 -4.15
C ASP A 91 23.35 10.87 -2.62
N ALA A 92 22.19 11.13 -2.02
CA ALA A 92 22.00 10.94 -0.58
C ALA A 92 22.16 9.47 -0.20
N ASP A 93 22.89 9.20 0.89
CA ASP A 93 23.09 7.85 1.40
C ASP A 93 21.88 7.36 2.21
N THR A 94 21.82 6.05 2.48
CA THR A 94 20.70 5.44 3.23
C THR A 94 20.53 6.04 4.64
N ARG A 95 21.60 6.53 5.30
CA ARG A 95 21.50 7.15 6.63
C ARG A 95 20.85 8.52 6.54
N GLN A 96 21.24 9.33 5.55
CA GLN A 96 20.63 10.63 5.29
C GLN A 96 19.14 10.45 5.00
N ILE A 97 18.77 9.54 4.10
CA ILE A 97 17.35 9.30 3.76
C ILE A 97 16.55 8.87 4.98
N ALA A 98 17.03 7.88 5.74
CA ALA A 98 16.37 7.43 6.96
C ALA A 98 16.25 8.55 8.00
N TRP A 99 17.27 9.40 8.15
CA TRP A 99 17.27 10.51 9.09
C TRP A 99 16.15 11.52 8.80
N TYR A 100 16.02 11.96 7.55
CA TYR A 100 14.94 12.89 7.17
C TYR A 100 13.58 12.21 7.20
N MET A 101 13.46 10.96 6.79
CA MET A 101 12.20 10.22 6.89
C MET A 101 11.73 10.12 8.35
N LEU A 102 12.60 9.69 9.26
CA LEU A 102 12.28 9.56 10.68
C LEU A 102 11.87 10.92 11.28
N GLY A 103 12.67 11.96 11.05
CA GLY A 103 12.45 13.27 11.66
C GLY A 103 11.24 14.05 11.11
N TYR A 104 10.95 13.94 9.81
CA TYR A 104 9.89 14.73 9.16
C TYR A 104 8.54 14.01 9.08
N THR A 105 8.49 12.69 9.25
CA THR A 105 7.24 11.92 9.11
C THR A 105 7.00 10.97 10.27
N VAL A 106 7.78 9.89 10.37
CA VAL A 106 7.48 8.75 11.26
C VAL A 106 7.40 9.17 12.72
N VAL A 107 8.38 9.91 13.22
CA VAL A 107 8.51 10.25 14.64
C VAL A 107 7.46 11.29 15.07
N PRO A 108 7.26 12.41 14.34
CA PRO A 108 6.16 13.33 14.62
C PRO A 108 4.76 12.67 14.57
N GLU A 109 4.50 11.82 13.57
CA GLU A 109 3.24 11.09 13.46
C GLU A 109 3.02 10.16 14.65
N MET A 110 4.06 9.40 15.03
CA MET A 110 4.01 8.49 16.17
C MET A 110 3.70 9.23 17.48
N GLY A 111 4.29 10.42 17.69
CA GLY A 111 4.02 11.26 18.86
C GLY A 111 2.55 11.66 18.97
N ARG A 112 1.97 12.14 17.87
CA ARG A 112 0.53 12.49 17.82
C ARG A 112 -0.37 11.29 18.02
N ARG A 113 -0.13 10.19 17.29
CA ARG A 113 -0.97 8.98 17.36
C ARG A 113 -0.95 8.38 18.76
N LEU A 114 0.22 8.27 19.39
CA LEU A 114 0.30 7.76 20.76
C LEU A 114 -0.38 8.69 21.75
N ALA A 115 -0.31 10.02 21.55
CA ALA A 115 -1.06 10.96 22.38
C ALA A 115 -2.57 10.71 22.30
N PHE A 116 -3.12 10.54 21.10
CA PHE A 116 -4.54 10.20 20.92
C PHE A 116 -4.90 8.83 21.51
N TRP A 117 -4.06 7.82 21.37
CA TRP A 117 -4.26 6.51 22.02
C TRP A 117 -4.28 6.61 23.54
N ASN A 118 -3.40 7.40 24.13
CA ASN A 118 -3.36 7.57 25.58
C ASN A 118 -4.55 8.37 26.14
N MET A 119 -5.36 9.03 25.29
CA MET A 119 -6.60 9.68 25.73
C MET A 119 -7.72 8.67 26.04
N SER A 120 -7.73 7.50 25.39
CA SER A 120 -8.72 6.43 25.64
C SER A 120 -8.28 5.42 26.70
N GLY A 121 -6.98 5.40 27.05
CA GLY A 121 -6.42 4.66 28.16
C GLY A 121 -4.90 4.89 28.26
N ASP A 122 -4.43 5.44 29.39
CA ASP A 122 -3.04 5.84 29.54
C ASP A 122 -2.10 4.64 29.69
N THR A 123 -1.29 4.37 28.66
CA THR A 123 -0.27 3.30 28.64
C THR A 123 0.86 3.50 29.67
N GLN A 124 0.90 4.64 30.35
CA GLN A 124 1.85 4.95 31.42
C GLN A 124 1.29 4.70 32.83
N ILE A 125 0.01 4.35 32.97
CA ILE A 125 -0.60 4.03 34.28
C ILE A 125 0.26 2.99 35.00
N GLY A 126 0.61 3.24 36.26
CA GLY A 126 1.41 2.31 37.05
C GLY A 126 2.92 2.43 36.86
N MET A 127 3.42 3.26 35.95
CA MET A 127 4.85 3.57 35.79
C MET A 127 5.20 4.89 36.49
N PRO A 128 6.48 5.10 36.88
CA PRO A 128 6.92 6.38 37.41
C PRO A 128 6.60 7.56 36.48
N HIS A 129 6.26 8.70 37.06
CA HIS A 129 6.02 9.93 36.32
C HIS A 129 7.32 10.55 35.75
N GLY A 130 7.18 11.46 34.79
CA GLY A 130 8.29 12.32 34.32
C GLY A 130 9.00 11.90 33.04
N GLY A 131 8.60 10.81 32.38
CA GLY A 131 9.15 10.41 31.07
C GLY A 131 8.54 9.12 30.52
N PHE A 132 8.81 8.81 29.25
CA PHE A 132 8.32 7.58 28.62
C PHE A 132 9.17 6.39 28.99
N TRP A 133 8.63 5.46 29.77
CA TRP A 133 9.38 4.29 30.25
C TRP A 133 9.92 3.40 29.13
N PHE A 134 9.29 3.40 27.96
CA PHE A 134 9.73 2.66 26.78
C PHE A 134 10.79 3.39 25.94
N LEU A 135 11.21 4.61 26.31
CA LEU A 135 12.30 5.35 25.65
C LEU A 135 13.52 5.49 26.57
N PRO A 136 14.74 5.62 26.02
CA PRO A 136 15.92 5.99 26.81
C PRO A 136 15.74 7.33 27.54
N GLN A 137 16.23 7.41 28.78
CA GLN A 137 16.14 8.61 29.62
C GLN A 137 17.48 8.88 30.31
N GLU A 138 17.70 10.10 30.81
CA GLU A 138 18.88 10.40 31.62
C GLU A 138 18.90 9.54 32.89
N ALA A 139 20.06 8.97 33.22
CA ALA A 139 20.22 8.10 34.39
C ALA A 139 20.02 8.88 35.70
N ARG A 140 19.24 8.30 36.63
CA ARG A 140 18.91 8.90 37.93
C ARG A 140 20.03 8.75 38.98
N ASP A 141 20.95 7.80 38.80
CA ASP A 141 21.86 7.30 39.85
C ASP A 141 23.26 7.95 39.88
N GLY A 142 23.41 9.18 39.39
CA GLY A 142 24.65 9.96 39.55
C GLY A 142 25.78 9.66 38.55
N GLU A 143 25.59 8.72 37.61
CA GLU A 143 26.42 8.64 36.39
C GLU A 143 26.08 9.84 35.48
N LYS A 144 26.75 10.97 35.71
CA LYS A 144 26.60 12.15 34.86
C LYS A 144 26.87 11.77 33.40
N ASN A 145 25.94 12.15 32.53
CA ASN A 145 26.00 11.99 31.07
C ASN A 145 25.83 10.55 30.54
N ALA A 146 25.07 9.70 31.24
CA ALA A 146 24.69 8.37 30.77
C ALA A 146 23.17 8.21 30.64
N LEU A 147 22.72 7.47 29.63
CA LEU A 147 21.31 7.10 29.44
C LEU A 147 20.99 5.76 30.11
N SER A 148 19.85 5.72 30.78
CA SER A 148 19.15 4.51 31.20
C SER A 148 18.27 3.98 30.07
N MET A 149 18.21 2.66 29.92
CA MET A 149 17.56 1.99 28.80
C MET A 149 16.12 1.56 29.14
N PRO A 150 15.22 1.39 28.14
CA PRO A 150 13.83 1.01 28.37
C PRO A 150 13.62 -0.26 29.22
N VAL A 151 14.39 -1.33 28.96
CA VAL A 151 14.27 -2.58 29.74
C VAL A 151 14.66 -2.33 31.20
N THR A 152 15.69 -1.52 31.44
CA THR A 152 16.09 -1.10 32.79
C THR A 152 14.93 -0.42 33.51
N HIS A 153 14.19 0.48 32.86
CA HIS A 153 13.04 1.15 33.46
C HIS A 153 11.94 0.18 33.91
N VAL A 154 11.62 -0.81 33.07
CA VAL A 154 10.62 -1.85 33.41
C VAL A 154 11.12 -2.74 34.53
N MET A 155 12.41 -3.07 34.55
CA MET A 155 13.01 -3.88 35.62
C MET A 155 13.06 -3.12 36.95
N ASP A 156 13.37 -1.82 36.94
CA ASP A 156 13.34 -0.98 38.14
C ASP A 156 11.91 -0.84 38.68
N TRP A 157 10.93 -0.62 37.81
CA TRP A 157 9.51 -0.64 38.17
C TRP A 157 9.10 -1.98 38.80
N LEU A 158 9.44 -3.10 38.18
CA LEU A 158 9.08 -4.42 38.69
C LEU A 158 9.74 -4.69 40.04
N ASN A 159 11.01 -4.33 40.21
CA ASN A 159 11.74 -4.48 41.47
C ASN A 159 11.13 -3.66 42.60
N ASP A 160 10.71 -2.44 42.30
CA ASP A 160 10.03 -1.56 43.23
C ASP A 160 8.70 -2.18 43.71
N LEU A 161 7.95 -2.87 42.83
CA LEU A 161 6.72 -3.56 43.21
C LEU A 161 6.95 -4.89 43.94
N LEU A 162 7.99 -5.65 43.59
CA LEU A 162 8.33 -6.90 44.27
C LEU A 162 8.79 -6.66 45.71
N GLY A 163 9.60 -5.61 45.97
CA GLY A 163 10.25 -5.36 47.26
C GLY A 163 11.64 -6.03 47.37
N GLN A 164 12.49 -5.53 48.27
CA GLN A 164 13.91 -5.92 48.36
C GLN A 164 14.16 -7.41 48.75
N THR A 165 13.13 -8.11 49.22
CA THR A 165 13.22 -9.42 49.88
C THR A 165 12.78 -10.61 49.02
N THR A 166 12.20 -10.39 47.84
CA THR A 166 11.43 -11.44 47.12
C THR A 166 12.24 -12.29 46.16
N TYR A 167 13.52 -11.97 45.96
CA TYR A 167 14.41 -12.84 45.21
C TYR A 167 14.65 -14.18 45.92
N ALA A 168 14.12 -14.46 47.11
CA ALA A 168 14.36 -15.72 47.81
C ALA A 168 13.82 -16.99 47.08
N ILE A 169 12.88 -16.86 46.13
CA ILE A 169 12.10 -18.02 45.62
C ILE A 169 12.53 -18.51 44.21
N ALA A 170 13.25 -17.71 43.42
CA ALA A 170 13.57 -18.07 42.03
C ALA A 170 14.82 -18.98 41.86
N ASP A 171 14.98 -19.61 40.70
CA ASP A 171 16.23 -20.30 40.32
C ASP A 171 17.40 -19.30 40.15
N GLU A 172 18.64 -19.72 40.35
CA GLU A 172 19.85 -18.88 40.22
C GLU A 172 19.99 -18.29 38.81
N SER A 173 19.64 -19.07 37.78
CA SER A 173 19.63 -18.61 36.38
C SER A 173 18.64 -17.48 36.15
N PHE A 174 17.45 -17.57 36.75
CA PHE A 174 16.41 -16.54 36.64
C PHE A 174 16.89 -15.21 37.23
N ARG A 175 17.46 -15.25 38.44
CA ARG A 175 18.00 -14.04 39.10
C ARG A 175 19.10 -13.37 38.29
N LYS A 176 20.03 -14.17 37.76
CA LYS A 176 21.14 -13.67 36.94
C LYS A 176 20.62 -12.97 35.68
N ASN A 177 19.62 -13.53 35.02
CA ASN A 177 19.02 -12.94 33.83
C ASN A 177 18.29 -11.63 34.15
N LEU A 178 17.47 -11.58 35.21
CA LEU A 178 16.82 -10.32 35.63
C LEU A 178 17.84 -9.23 35.99
N TYR A 179 18.94 -9.59 36.65
CA TYR A 179 20.03 -8.66 36.96
C TYR A 179 20.68 -8.10 35.68
N ASN A 180 20.93 -8.95 34.69
CA ASN A 180 21.49 -8.55 33.40
C ASN A 180 20.51 -7.65 32.62
N TRP A 181 19.22 -7.97 32.62
CA TRP A 181 18.19 -7.12 31.99
C TRP A 181 18.10 -5.75 32.64
N ARG A 182 18.18 -5.69 33.98
CA ARG A 182 18.27 -4.41 34.71
C ARG A 182 19.52 -3.61 34.32
N LYS A 183 20.64 -4.28 34.04
CA LYS A 183 21.85 -3.63 33.49
C LYS A 183 21.71 -3.19 32.03
N GLY A 184 20.59 -3.48 31.36
CA GLY A 184 20.32 -3.04 29.99
C GLY A 184 20.63 -4.09 28.93
N ASP A 185 20.80 -5.37 29.31
CA ASP A 185 20.80 -6.46 28.33
C ASP A 185 19.39 -6.67 27.76
N LEU A 186 19.34 -7.00 26.47
CA LEU A 186 18.07 -7.22 25.79
C LEU A 186 17.53 -8.64 26.11
N PRO A 187 16.34 -8.77 26.71
CA PRO A 187 15.73 -10.07 26.98
C PRO A 187 15.30 -10.76 25.69
N ASP A 188 15.26 -12.10 25.66
CA ASP A 188 14.59 -12.85 24.59
C ASP A 188 13.13 -13.15 24.97
N ASN A 189 12.24 -13.20 23.97
CA ASN A 189 10.80 -13.34 24.23
C ASN A 189 10.44 -14.70 24.85
N LYS A 190 11.22 -15.75 24.58
CA LYS A 190 11.01 -17.06 25.20
C LYS A 190 11.27 -16.99 26.71
N SER A 191 12.34 -16.32 27.13
CA SER A 191 12.63 -16.09 28.55
C SER A 191 11.56 -15.22 29.20
N ILE A 192 11.11 -14.13 28.58
CA ILE A 192 10.01 -13.29 29.11
C ILE A 192 8.74 -14.14 29.34
N GLY A 193 8.33 -14.91 28.32
CA GLY A 193 7.15 -15.77 28.40
C GLY A 193 7.27 -16.87 29.46
N ALA A 194 8.45 -17.48 29.60
CA ALA A 194 8.69 -18.52 30.61
C ALA A 194 8.72 -17.97 32.04
N TYR A 195 9.37 -16.81 32.23
CA TYR A 195 9.64 -16.22 33.54
C TYR A 195 8.44 -15.54 34.15
N PHE A 196 7.54 -15.06 33.31
CA PHE A 196 6.30 -14.41 33.71
C PHE A 196 5.11 -15.13 33.09
N ALA A 197 5.08 -16.46 33.09
CA ALA A 197 3.88 -17.20 32.68
C ALA A 197 2.73 -16.94 33.66
N ASP A 198 1.47 -17.06 33.21
CA ASP A 198 0.30 -16.74 34.05
C ASP A 198 0.16 -17.65 35.29
N CYS A 199 0.84 -18.80 35.29
CA CYS A 199 0.90 -19.71 36.43
C CYS A 199 1.98 -19.36 37.46
N VAL A 200 2.84 -18.38 37.19
CA VAL A 200 3.90 -17.94 38.12
C VAL A 200 3.29 -17.06 39.20
N ASP A 201 3.51 -17.41 40.46
CA ASP A 201 3.10 -16.61 41.61
C ASP A 201 4.29 -15.82 42.16
N LEU A 202 4.21 -14.49 42.06
CA LEU A 202 5.20 -13.56 42.60
C LEU A 202 4.58 -12.77 43.74
N ASP A 203 5.35 -12.57 44.81
CA ASP A 203 4.96 -11.77 45.96
C ASP A 203 5.33 -10.29 45.75
N PHE A 204 4.31 -9.42 45.75
CA PHE A 204 4.44 -7.99 45.45
C PHE A 204 4.32 -7.16 46.73
N GLN A 205 5.38 -7.15 47.53
CA GLN A 205 5.40 -6.48 48.84
C GLN A 205 5.41 -4.94 48.72
N GLY A 206 5.77 -4.43 47.54
CA GLY A 206 5.85 -3.01 47.21
C GLY A 206 4.55 -2.39 46.68
N CYS A 207 3.43 -3.11 46.69
CA CYS A 207 2.15 -2.62 46.18
C CYS A 207 1.31 -1.86 47.21
N PHE A 208 0.41 -1.02 46.70
CA PHE A 208 -0.63 -0.32 47.45
C PHE A 208 -1.99 -0.58 46.80
N ALA A 209 -3.00 -0.86 47.63
CA ALA A 209 -4.38 -1.03 47.20
C ALA A 209 -5.26 -0.14 48.08
N ASP A 210 -6.11 0.65 47.44
CA ASP A 210 -7.06 1.51 48.12
C ASP A 210 -8.31 0.70 48.51
N ASP A 211 -8.58 0.60 49.81
CA ASP A 211 -9.76 -0.08 50.32
C ASP A 211 -10.93 0.89 50.41
N VAL A 212 -11.76 0.88 49.36
CA VAL A 212 -12.95 1.72 49.25
C VAL A 212 -14.02 1.45 50.32
N GLN A 213 -13.89 0.39 51.11
CA GLN A 213 -14.80 0.09 52.23
C GLN A 213 -14.44 0.89 53.50
N MET A 214 -13.23 1.45 53.58
CA MET A 214 -12.77 2.27 54.70
C MET A 214 -13.27 3.72 54.60
N SER A 215 -13.28 4.45 55.72
CA SER A 215 -13.58 5.88 55.70
C SER A 215 -12.51 6.65 54.91
N GLU A 216 -12.85 7.81 54.35
CA GLU A 216 -11.90 8.63 53.55
C GLU A 216 -10.64 9.00 54.36
N ASP A 217 -10.80 9.29 55.65
CA ASP A 217 -9.68 9.60 56.55
C ASP A 217 -8.79 8.37 56.81
N ASP A 218 -9.39 7.18 56.98
CA ASP A 218 -8.63 5.95 57.19
C ASP A 218 -7.91 5.48 55.92
N ARG A 219 -8.53 5.65 54.74
CA ARG A 219 -7.90 5.42 53.43
C ARG A 219 -6.66 6.29 53.27
N PHE A 220 -6.78 7.58 53.59
CA PHE A 220 -5.66 8.50 53.54
C PHE A 220 -4.56 8.18 54.55
N ALA A 221 -4.92 7.78 55.78
CA ALA A 221 -3.95 7.33 56.78
C ALA A 221 -3.18 6.06 56.34
N SER A 222 -3.85 5.13 55.68
CA SER A 222 -3.23 3.94 55.07
C SER A 222 -2.22 4.33 53.99
N ALA A 223 -2.56 5.28 53.12
CA ALA A 223 -1.65 5.80 52.10
C ALA A 223 -0.41 6.49 52.69
N LEU A 224 -0.57 7.33 53.72
CA LEU A 224 0.59 7.94 54.39
C LEU A 224 1.48 6.88 55.08
N SER A 225 0.88 5.83 55.63
CA SER A 225 1.62 4.70 56.21
C SER A 225 2.42 3.95 55.12
N PHE A 226 1.84 3.77 53.94
CA PHE A 226 2.54 3.20 52.79
C PHE A 226 3.71 4.09 52.32
N VAL A 227 3.48 5.39 52.17
CA VAL A 227 4.49 6.40 51.79
C VAL A 227 5.67 6.38 52.77
N ALA A 228 5.39 6.34 54.07
CA ALA A 228 6.41 6.24 55.11
C ALA A 228 7.19 4.91 55.03
N ARG A 229 6.50 3.78 54.85
CA ARG A 229 7.13 2.45 54.72
C ARG A 229 8.07 2.37 53.52
N LYS A 230 7.71 3.02 52.39
CA LYS A 230 8.54 3.09 51.18
C LYS A 230 9.59 4.21 51.20
N ASN A 231 9.66 5.00 52.27
CA ASN A 231 10.58 6.13 52.39
C ASN A 231 10.49 7.11 51.21
N LEU A 232 9.26 7.45 50.82
CA LEU A 232 8.95 8.39 49.74
C LEU A 232 8.85 9.80 50.31
N ASP A 233 9.89 10.60 50.08
CA ASP A 233 9.88 12.04 50.36
C ASP A 233 9.17 12.83 49.24
N ALA A 234 9.07 14.14 49.42
CA ALA A 234 8.38 15.01 48.46
C ALA A 234 9.00 14.94 47.05
N ASP A 235 10.33 14.84 46.95
CA ASP A 235 11.04 14.81 45.66
C ASP A 235 10.81 13.48 44.94
N LYS A 236 10.88 12.36 45.66
CA LYS A 236 10.52 11.05 45.10
C LYS A 236 9.07 11.03 44.64
N LEU A 237 8.14 11.53 45.45
CA LEU A 237 6.72 11.57 45.08
C LEU A 237 6.46 12.38 43.80
N ARG A 238 7.20 13.48 43.56
CA ARG A 238 7.11 14.23 42.29
C ARG A 238 7.53 13.42 41.07
N THR A 239 8.51 12.53 41.25
CA THR A 239 8.98 11.65 40.18
C THR A 239 8.13 10.39 40.02
N GLU A 240 7.28 10.08 41.00
CA GLU A 240 6.41 8.90 40.94
C GLU A 240 4.97 9.23 40.52
N LEU A 241 4.46 10.41 40.89
CA LEU A 241 3.04 10.77 40.73
C LEU A 241 2.86 12.04 39.91
N ALA A 242 1.90 12.00 38.98
CA ALA A 242 1.52 13.12 38.11
C ALA A 242 0.62 14.14 38.83
N MET A 243 1.10 14.74 39.92
CA MET A 243 0.26 15.60 40.76
C MET A 243 0.38 17.09 40.37
N PRO A 244 -0.72 17.75 39.94
CA PRO A 244 -0.65 19.00 39.17
C PRO A 244 -0.40 20.28 39.97
N HIS A 245 -0.56 20.27 41.31
CA HIS A 245 -0.51 21.49 42.11
C HIS A 245 0.84 21.65 42.84
N ALA A 246 1.53 22.78 42.57
CA ALA A 246 2.73 23.14 43.31
C ALA A 246 2.42 23.27 44.82
N GLY A 247 3.22 22.60 45.66
CA GLY A 247 3.02 22.58 47.11
C GLY A 247 1.96 21.59 47.63
N ALA A 248 1.25 20.88 46.75
CA ALA A 248 0.22 19.95 47.22
C ALA A 248 0.79 18.61 47.73
N ILE A 249 1.97 18.17 47.26
CA ILE A 249 2.67 17.03 47.89
C ILE A 249 3.07 17.40 49.33
N GLU A 250 3.60 18.61 49.53
CA GLU A 250 3.91 19.14 50.86
C GLU A 250 2.68 19.22 51.76
N SER A 251 1.53 19.68 51.24
CA SER A 251 0.30 19.76 52.03
C SER A 251 -0.30 18.39 52.33
N ILE A 252 -0.12 17.40 51.46
CA ILE A 252 -0.46 15.99 51.70
C ILE A 252 0.40 15.42 52.82
N LEU A 253 1.74 15.55 52.72
CA LEU A 253 2.68 15.04 53.72
C LEU A 253 2.53 15.77 55.07
N GLY A 254 2.18 17.06 55.05
CA GLY A 254 1.87 17.85 56.24
C GLY A 254 0.44 17.69 56.76
N ASN A 255 -0.39 16.85 56.12
CA ASN A 255 -1.81 16.62 56.44
C ASN A 255 -2.66 17.91 56.51
N THR A 256 -2.34 18.92 55.69
CA THR A 256 -3.09 20.19 55.56
C THR A 256 -3.89 20.28 54.25
N ALA A 257 -3.79 19.27 53.39
CA ALA A 257 -4.53 19.20 52.12
C ALA A 257 -6.06 19.07 52.30
N THR A 258 -6.83 19.57 51.33
CA THR A 258 -8.29 19.38 51.27
C THR A 258 -8.63 17.96 50.85
N MET A 259 -9.83 17.47 51.21
CA MET A 259 -10.23 16.10 50.90
C MET A 259 -10.19 15.75 49.40
N PRO A 260 -10.61 16.63 48.45
CA PRO A 260 -10.46 16.35 47.02
C PRO A 260 -9.01 16.12 46.59
N VAL A 261 -8.05 16.87 47.16
CA VAL A 261 -6.62 16.69 46.87
C VAL A 261 -6.11 15.38 47.46
N LYS A 262 -6.58 14.99 48.65
CA LYS A 262 -6.26 13.71 49.28
C LYS A 262 -6.78 12.51 48.47
N LEU A 263 -8.02 12.59 47.97
CA LEU A 263 -8.62 11.55 47.14
C LEU A 263 -7.89 11.42 45.79
N HIS A 264 -7.55 12.53 45.15
CA HIS A 264 -6.76 12.49 43.91
C HIS A 264 -5.36 11.89 44.14
N PHE A 265 -4.72 12.20 45.27
CA PHE A 265 -3.45 11.56 45.65
C PHE A 265 -3.60 10.05 45.86
N LEU A 266 -4.68 9.61 46.52
CA LEU A 266 -4.99 8.19 46.71
C LEU A 266 -5.15 7.48 45.36
N GLU A 267 -5.90 8.06 44.42
CA GLU A 267 -6.08 7.53 43.06
C GLU A 267 -4.73 7.36 42.35
N LEU A 268 -3.89 8.41 42.36
CA LEU A 268 -2.57 8.37 41.73
C LEU A 268 -1.65 7.34 42.39
N LEU A 269 -1.65 7.25 43.73
CA LEU A 269 -0.82 6.32 44.48
C LEU A 269 -1.26 4.86 44.24
N ALA A 270 -2.57 4.60 44.26
CA ALA A 270 -3.15 3.29 43.95
C ALA A 270 -2.88 2.87 42.51
N ALA A 271 -2.95 3.80 41.55
CA ALA A 271 -2.58 3.53 40.17
C ALA A 271 -1.08 3.19 40.04
N ARG A 272 -0.18 4.00 40.63
CA ARG A 272 1.28 3.82 40.53
C ARG A 272 1.77 2.49 41.14
N TYR A 273 1.20 2.09 42.27
CA TYR A 273 1.62 0.92 43.04
C TYR A 273 0.62 -0.24 42.99
N ALA A 274 -0.28 -0.26 42.01
CA ALA A 274 -1.20 -1.37 41.80
C ALA A 274 -0.44 -2.70 41.61
N ARG A 275 -1.04 -3.81 42.06
CA ARG A 275 -0.50 -5.15 41.79
C ARG A 275 -0.61 -5.47 40.30
N PRO A 276 0.50 -5.72 39.58
CA PRO A 276 0.45 -6.01 38.16
C PRO A 276 0.04 -7.46 37.94
N THR A 277 -0.58 -7.72 36.78
CA THR A 277 -0.74 -9.08 36.28
C THR A 277 0.54 -9.53 35.57
N MET A 278 0.73 -10.84 35.43
CA MET A 278 1.84 -11.38 34.62
C MET A 278 1.75 -10.91 33.17
N GLN A 279 0.53 -10.79 32.62
CA GLN A 279 0.29 -10.21 31.29
C GLN A 279 0.82 -8.77 31.19
N THR A 280 0.53 -7.91 32.18
CA THR A 280 1.03 -6.53 32.21
C THR A 280 2.56 -6.48 32.23
N ILE A 281 3.20 -7.36 33.00
CA ILE A 281 4.67 -7.46 33.06
C ILE A 281 5.23 -7.86 31.68
N ARG A 282 4.67 -8.90 31.04
CA ARG A 282 5.08 -9.34 29.71
C ARG A 282 4.92 -8.23 28.67
N GLN A 283 3.77 -7.58 28.62
CA GLN A 283 3.49 -6.48 27.67
C GLN A 283 4.48 -5.32 27.81
N ARG A 284 4.81 -4.91 29.05
CA ARG A 284 5.81 -3.86 29.29
C ARG A 284 7.20 -4.30 28.85
N LEU A 285 7.60 -5.54 29.16
CA LEU A 285 8.90 -6.06 28.75
C LEU A 285 9.01 -6.20 27.22
N TYR A 286 7.99 -6.69 26.53
CA TYR A 286 7.97 -6.75 25.06
C TYR A 286 8.05 -5.36 24.42
N THR A 287 7.30 -4.40 24.95
CA THR A 287 7.34 -3.01 24.47
C THR A 287 8.71 -2.39 24.71
N ALA A 288 9.23 -2.46 25.94
CA ALA A 288 10.54 -1.93 26.28
C ALA A 288 11.67 -2.57 25.45
N ARG A 289 11.61 -3.89 25.26
CA ARG A 289 12.53 -4.63 24.39
C ARG A 289 12.48 -4.12 22.95
N MET A 290 11.28 -4.00 22.38
CA MET A 290 11.09 -3.55 21.00
C MET A 290 11.69 -2.15 20.79
N PHE A 291 11.39 -1.20 21.67
CA PHE A 291 11.92 0.16 21.57
C PHE A 291 13.43 0.22 21.85
N GLN A 292 13.94 -0.56 22.81
CA GLN A 292 15.37 -0.62 23.09
C GLN A 292 16.15 -1.20 21.92
N ASP A 293 15.71 -2.32 21.33
CA ASP A 293 16.35 -2.90 20.15
C ASP A 293 16.33 -1.91 18.96
N GLY A 294 15.18 -1.30 18.68
CA GLY A 294 15.05 -0.28 17.64
C GLY A 294 16.00 0.89 17.86
N TYR A 295 16.08 1.41 19.08
CA TYR A 295 17.01 2.47 19.47
C TYR A 295 18.47 2.04 19.27
N GLU A 296 18.89 0.88 19.78
CA GLU A 296 20.27 0.40 19.67
C GLU A 296 20.70 0.22 18.20
N ARG A 297 19.79 -0.28 17.36
CA ARG A 297 20.03 -0.44 15.92
C ARG A 297 20.09 0.91 15.21
N LEU A 298 19.23 1.87 15.57
CA LEU A 298 19.27 3.23 15.04
C LEU A 298 20.54 3.98 15.43
N VAL A 299 21.01 3.86 16.69
CA VAL A 299 22.28 4.46 17.12
C VAL A 299 23.43 3.88 16.29
N ARG A 300 23.49 2.54 16.16
CA ARG A 300 24.53 1.88 15.36
C ARG A 300 24.51 2.32 13.89
N PHE A 301 23.31 2.52 13.33
CA PHE A 301 23.12 2.87 11.93
C PHE A 301 23.39 4.35 11.63
N LEU A 302 22.79 5.26 12.40
CA LEU A 302 22.89 6.71 12.19
C LEU A 302 24.18 7.31 12.77
N CYS A 303 24.66 6.75 13.89
CA CYS A 303 25.77 7.27 14.69
C CYS A 303 26.84 6.16 14.90
N PRO A 304 27.45 5.64 13.83
CA PRO A 304 28.38 4.52 13.94
C PRO A 304 29.56 4.85 14.86
N GLY A 305 29.84 3.95 15.81
CA GLY A 305 30.91 4.11 16.80
C GLY A 305 30.51 4.88 18.07
N ILE A 306 29.28 5.40 18.16
CA ILE A 306 28.78 6.07 19.37
C ILE A 306 28.20 5.03 20.33
N ASP A 307 28.54 5.19 21.62
CA ASP A 307 27.99 4.34 22.68
C ASP A 307 26.48 4.58 22.85
N LYS A 308 25.71 3.50 22.99
CA LYS A 308 24.24 3.56 23.12
C LYS A 308 23.75 4.31 24.36
N ARG A 309 24.60 4.51 25.37
CA ARG A 309 24.31 5.28 26.57
C ARG A 309 24.77 6.74 26.49
N CYS A 310 25.37 7.17 25.38
CA CYS A 310 25.77 8.55 25.18
C CYS A 310 24.56 9.48 25.25
N SER A 311 24.55 10.41 26.21
CA SER A 311 23.48 11.38 26.42
C SER A 311 23.68 12.69 25.64
N ASP A 312 24.78 12.85 24.90
CA ASP A 312 25.03 14.04 24.08
C ASP A 312 24.27 13.94 22.75
N PRO A 313 23.27 14.79 22.49
CA PRO A 313 22.45 14.72 21.27
C PRO A 313 23.16 15.15 19.99
N LEU A 314 24.32 15.80 20.10
CA LEU A 314 25.13 16.15 18.94
C LEU A 314 25.94 14.96 18.42
N GLN A 315 26.16 13.96 19.28
CA GLN A 315 26.80 12.68 18.95
C GLN A 315 25.77 11.57 18.75
N ASN A 316 24.83 11.44 19.67
CA ASN A 316 23.72 10.50 19.60
C ASN A 316 22.48 11.19 19.01
N LYS A 317 22.42 11.22 17.68
CA LYS A 317 21.34 11.89 16.93
C LYS A 317 19.96 11.31 17.23
N VAL A 318 19.85 10.06 17.67
CA VAL A 318 18.56 9.44 17.98
C VAL A 318 17.84 10.16 19.12
N LEU A 319 18.56 10.86 20.02
CA LEU A 319 17.95 11.68 21.07
C LEU A 319 17.14 12.85 20.52
N GLN A 320 17.52 13.41 19.37
CA GLN A 320 16.73 14.47 18.72
C GLN A 320 15.38 13.95 18.23
N LEU A 321 15.33 12.69 17.77
CA LEU A 321 14.07 12.03 17.41
C LEU A 321 13.21 11.78 18.66
N ILE A 322 13.82 11.32 19.75
CA ILE A 322 13.10 11.16 21.03
C ILE A 322 12.46 12.48 21.46
N TRP A 323 13.20 13.59 21.41
CA TRP A 323 12.63 14.90 21.78
C TRP A 323 11.56 15.40 20.81
N LEU A 324 11.67 15.09 19.51
CA LEU A 324 10.61 15.39 18.56
C LEU A 324 9.32 14.64 18.87
N PHE A 325 9.44 13.36 19.20
CA PHE A 325 8.33 12.54 19.67
C PHE A 325 7.71 13.14 20.94
N GLU A 326 8.53 13.47 21.95
CA GLU A 326 8.02 14.03 23.19
C GLU A 326 7.34 15.39 22.98
N TYR A 327 7.92 16.25 22.14
CA TYR A 327 7.36 17.57 21.83
C TYR A 327 5.98 17.44 21.19
N THR A 328 5.88 16.64 20.13
CA THR A 328 4.62 16.44 19.40
C THR A 328 3.57 15.77 20.27
N TYR A 329 3.94 14.74 21.04
CA TYR A 329 3.04 14.10 22.00
C TYR A 329 2.48 15.09 23.02
N ARG A 330 3.35 15.84 23.70
CA ARG A 330 2.94 16.77 24.78
C ARG A 330 2.05 17.86 24.24
N LEU A 331 2.40 18.40 23.07
CA LEU A 331 1.59 19.44 22.44
C LEU A 331 0.20 18.92 22.02
N THR A 332 0.09 17.66 21.56
CA THR A 332 -1.20 17.05 21.25
C THR A 332 -2.06 16.82 22.50
N ILE A 333 -1.48 16.35 23.61
CA ILE A 333 -2.20 16.23 24.89
C ILE A 333 -2.69 17.60 25.37
N GLU A 334 -1.84 18.62 25.28
CA GLU A 334 -2.21 19.98 25.69
C GLU A 334 -3.31 20.57 24.80
N ALA A 335 -3.23 20.33 23.49
CA ALA A 335 -4.23 20.75 22.51
C ALA A 335 -5.60 20.15 22.81
N GLU A 336 -5.67 18.88 23.21
CA GLU A 336 -6.95 18.27 23.55
C GLU A 336 -7.50 18.79 24.88
N ARG A 337 -6.63 19.01 25.87
CA ARG A 337 -7.03 19.56 27.17
C ARG A 337 -7.64 20.97 27.04
N LEU A 338 -7.09 21.79 26.14
CA LEU A 338 -7.49 23.20 25.97
C LEU A 338 -8.45 23.41 24.81
N GLY A 339 -8.48 22.48 23.84
CA GLY A 339 -9.39 22.44 22.72
C GLY A 339 -10.79 22.03 23.16
N LYS A 340 -11.81 22.71 22.64
CA LYS A 340 -13.22 22.40 22.92
C LYS A 340 -13.78 21.43 21.86
N GLY A 341 -13.04 20.37 21.56
CA GLY A 341 -13.39 19.30 20.59
C GLY A 341 -12.51 19.25 19.32
N TYR A 342 -12.60 18.15 18.57
CA TYR A 342 -11.68 17.70 17.51
C TYR A 342 -11.20 18.79 16.52
N GLY A 343 -12.11 19.58 15.94
CA GLY A 343 -11.73 20.65 15.00
C GLY A 343 -11.06 21.87 15.64
N SER A 344 -11.35 22.13 16.92
CA SER A 344 -10.68 23.19 17.70
C SER A 344 -9.35 22.73 18.30
N THR A 345 -9.21 21.43 18.61
CA THR A 345 -7.96 20.80 19.05
C THR A 345 -6.89 20.91 17.97
N ASP A 346 -7.20 20.50 16.74
CA ASP A 346 -6.25 20.52 15.63
C ASP A 346 -5.81 21.95 15.26
N ALA A 347 -6.74 22.90 15.27
CA ALA A 347 -6.43 24.32 15.06
C ALA A 347 -5.55 24.89 16.19
N TRP A 348 -5.81 24.51 17.45
CA TRP A 348 -4.99 24.96 18.58
C TRP A 348 -3.58 24.39 18.51
N PHE A 349 -3.43 23.10 18.20
CA PHE A 349 -2.13 22.45 18.02
C PHE A 349 -1.27 23.24 17.02
N GLU A 350 -1.83 23.54 15.85
CA GLU A 350 -1.12 24.25 14.79
C GLU A 350 -0.77 25.70 15.19
N GLN A 351 -1.66 26.40 15.89
CA GLN A 351 -1.41 27.77 16.37
C GLN A 351 -0.28 27.89 17.39
N GLN A 352 0.00 26.83 18.16
CA GLN A 352 1.09 26.85 19.13
C GLN A 352 2.46 26.53 18.53
N LEU A 353 2.52 26.08 17.28
CA LEU A 353 3.79 25.73 16.64
C LEU A 353 4.57 26.99 16.26
N PRO A 354 5.88 27.03 16.57
CA PRO A 354 6.78 28.00 15.97
C PRO A 354 6.73 27.93 14.44
N GLU A 355 6.72 29.09 13.77
CA GLU A 355 6.59 29.18 12.30
C GLU A 355 7.61 28.32 11.55
N TRP A 356 8.85 28.25 12.04
CA TRP A 356 9.93 27.47 11.41
C TRP A 356 9.71 25.96 11.48
N LEU A 357 8.94 25.46 12.46
CA LEU A 357 8.57 24.04 12.55
C LEU A 357 7.37 23.73 11.66
N ALA A 358 6.39 24.63 11.62
CA ALA A 358 5.18 24.48 10.79
C ALA A 358 5.51 24.43 9.29
N HIS A 359 6.44 25.25 8.81
CA HIS A 359 6.83 25.28 7.38
C HIS A 359 7.94 24.28 7.01
N GLU A 360 8.38 23.45 7.96
CA GLU A 360 9.46 22.49 7.73
C GLU A 360 9.16 21.12 8.34
N LEU A 361 9.53 20.91 9.60
CA LEU A 361 9.65 19.59 10.20
C LEU A 361 8.30 18.91 10.44
N PHE A 362 7.23 19.69 10.59
CA PHE A 362 5.90 19.18 10.96
C PHE A 362 4.88 19.19 9.82
N LEU A 363 5.29 19.46 8.58
CA LEU A 363 4.39 19.46 7.42
C LEU A 363 3.56 18.17 7.31
N ALA A 364 4.12 17.01 7.66
CA ALA A 364 3.42 15.72 7.62
C ALA A 364 2.28 15.61 8.64
N ILE A 365 2.32 16.38 9.71
CA ILE A 365 1.39 16.29 10.84
C ILE A 365 0.47 17.51 10.99
N LEU A 366 0.60 18.51 10.11
CA LEU A 366 -0.26 19.70 10.16
C LEU A 366 -1.66 19.40 9.63
N PRO A 367 -2.72 19.67 10.42
CA PRO A 367 -4.10 19.55 9.96
C PRO A 367 -4.39 20.37 8.69
N SER A 368 -3.85 21.59 8.58
CA SER A 368 -4.01 22.45 7.40
C SER A 368 -3.37 21.89 6.12
N CYS A 369 -2.41 20.97 6.26
CA CYS A 369 -1.64 20.42 5.15
C CYS A 369 -2.03 18.97 4.80
N ARG A 370 -3.04 18.36 5.45
CA ARG A 370 -3.40 16.94 5.21
C ARG A 370 -3.51 16.53 3.73
N HIS A 371 -4.02 17.42 2.87
CA HIS A 371 -4.23 17.13 1.44
C HIS A 371 -3.01 17.42 0.54
N LYS A 372 -2.02 18.17 1.02
CA LYS A 372 -0.89 18.64 0.21
C LYS A 372 0.50 18.39 0.85
N GLY A 373 0.53 17.95 2.09
CA GLY A 373 1.73 17.85 2.91
C GLY A 373 2.74 16.86 2.34
N ALA A 374 2.28 15.76 1.74
CA ALA A 374 3.17 14.79 1.09
C ALA A 374 3.88 15.39 -0.12
N SER A 375 3.16 16.07 -1.02
CA SER A 375 3.76 16.72 -2.21
C SER A 375 4.66 17.90 -1.82
N GLU A 376 4.25 18.73 -0.87
CA GLU A 376 5.06 19.86 -0.39
C GLU A 376 6.35 19.39 0.29
N LEU A 377 6.26 18.34 1.12
CA LEU A 377 7.42 17.73 1.76
C LEU A 377 8.31 16.99 0.76
N GLY A 378 7.74 16.24 -0.20
CA GLY A 378 8.49 15.50 -1.22
C GLY A 378 9.35 16.43 -2.09
N TYR A 379 8.78 17.57 -2.50
CA TYR A 379 9.52 18.63 -3.18
C TYR A 379 10.69 19.14 -2.33
N LYS A 380 10.46 19.46 -1.05
CA LYS A 380 11.50 19.93 -0.13
C LYS A 380 12.60 18.88 0.09
N LEU A 381 12.24 17.62 0.26
CA LEU A 381 13.20 16.52 0.43
C LEU A 381 14.03 16.29 -0.83
N SER A 382 13.40 16.28 -2.02
CA SER A 382 14.10 16.17 -3.30
C SER A 382 15.13 17.28 -3.48
N SER A 383 14.74 18.53 -3.19
CA SER A 383 15.65 19.68 -3.25
C SER A 383 16.84 19.50 -2.30
N ARG A 384 16.61 19.01 -1.07
CA ARG A 384 17.69 18.73 -0.11
C ARG A 384 18.61 17.63 -0.56
N PHE A 385 18.07 16.50 -1.00
CA PHE A 385 18.88 15.37 -1.44
C PHE A 385 19.72 15.71 -2.67
N SER A 386 19.24 16.59 -3.55
CA SER A 386 20.02 17.12 -4.68
C SER A 386 21.24 17.98 -4.28
N GLN A 387 21.36 18.36 -3.00
CA GLN A 387 22.46 19.18 -2.48
C GLN A 387 23.38 18.39 -1.54
N MET A 388 23.07 17.12 -1.27
CA MET A 388 23.83 16.27 -0.35
C MET A 388 24.82 15.41 -1.11
N ASN A 389 25.95 15.12 -0.46
CA ASN A 389 26.84 14.04 -0.87
C ASN A 389 26.75 12.90 0.15
N GLY A 390 26.73 11.66 -0.34
CA GLY A 390 26.78 10.48 0.53
C GLY A 390 27.99 10.49 1.45
N GLY A 391 27.80 10.08 2.71
CA GLY A 391 28.85 10.04 3.73
C GLY A 391 29.00 11.33 4.56
N GLU A 392 28.32 12.43 4.20
CA GLU A 392 28.32 13.66 5.00
C GLU A 392 27.69 13.46 6.39
N LYS A 393 27.98 14.40 7.30
CA LYS A 393 27.44 14.39 8.67
C LYS A 393 25.93 14.71 8.62
N LEU A 394 25.14 13.95 9.39
CA LEU A 394 23.71 14.22 9.55
C LEU A 394 23.47 15.59 10.20
N GLU A 395 22.55 16.35 9.61
CA GLU A 395 22.10 17.64 10.13
C GLU A 395 21.42 17.49 11.49
N ASP A 396 21.56 18.51 12.35
CA ASP A 396 20.68 18.65 13.51
C ASP A 396 19.28 19.09 13.06
N LEU A 397 18.25 18.43 13.61
CA LEU A 397 16.85 18.69 13.28
C LEU A 397 16.13 19.43 14.42
N PHE A 398 16.35 19.00 15.66
CA PHE A 398 15.64 19.51 16.82
C PHE A 398 16.37 19.23 18.13
N LEU A 399 16.49 20.23 18.99
CA LEU A 399 17.16 20.16 20.29
C LEU A 399 16.22 20.67 21.41
N PRO A 400 16.42 20.28 22.68
CA PRO A 400 15.44 20.46 23.75
C PRO A 400 15.47 21.88 24.34
N HIS A 401 16.49 22.67 23.99
CA HIS A 401 16.68 24.03 24.50
C HIS A 401 16.69 25.03 23.35
N ALA A 402 15.89 26.09 23.46
CA ALA A 402 15.76 27.12 22.43
C ALA A 402 17.10 27.71 21.95
N PRO A 403 18.09 28.01 22.82
CA PRO A 403 19.39 28.53 22.36
C PRO A 403 20.16 27.56 21.46
N LEU A 404 20.05 26.25 21.70
CA LEU A 404 20.72 25.24 20.88
C LEU A 404 20.09 25.09 19.49
N ASN A 405 18.83 25.49 19.33
CA ASN A 405 18.14 25.47 18.04
C ASN A 405 18.48 26.66 17.15
N LEU A 406 19.17 27.70 17.64
CA LEU A 406 19.42 28.91 16.86
C LEU A 406 20.10 28.62 15.50
N PRO A 407 21.17 27.79 15.41
CA PRO A 407 21.77 27.45 14.13
C PRO A 407 20.82 26.70 13.18
N ILE A 408 19.94 25.87 13.74
CA ILE A 408 18.91 25.12 12.98
C ILE A 408 17.88 26.09 12.40
N ILE A 409 17.41 27.04 13.22
CA ILE A 409 16.44 28.06 12.83
C ILE A 409 17.01 28.99 11.76
N GLU A 410 18.25 29.46 11.91
CA GLU A 410 18.91 30.32 10.93
C GLU A 410 19.06 29.62 9.58
N ARG A 411 19.58 28.39 9.57
CA ARG A 411 19.72 27.56 8.36
C ARG A 411 18.36 27.35 7.67
N ASN A 412 17.35 26.93 8.42
CA ASN A 412 16.03 26.63 7.84
C ASN A 412 15.32 27.90 7.35
N THR A 413 15.47 29.02 8.05
CA THR A 413 14.90 30.31 7.63
C THR A 413 15.56 30.80 6.33
N GLN A 414 16.87 30.62 6.17
CA GLN A 414 17.55 30.93 4.91
C GLN A 414 17.03 30.08 3.75
N ARG A 415 16.82 28.77 3.98
CA ARG A 415 16.22 27.85 2.99
C ARG A 415 14.83 28.30 2.58
N LEU A 416 13.94 28.57 3.54
CA LEU A 416 12.59 29.06 3.28
C LEU A 416 12.58 30.38 2.47
N ARG A 417 13.51 31.30 2.75
CA ARG A 417 13.65 32.54 1.95
C ARG A 417 14.08 32.25 0.52
N GLN A 418 15.00 31.32 0.31
CA GLN A 418 15.43 30.90 -1.02
C GLN A 418 14.27 30.26 -1.78
N GLU A 419 13.54 29.34 -1.15
CA GLU A 419 12.36 28.69 -1.73
C GLU A 419 11.27 29.70 -2.12
N ALA A 420 10.97 30.66 -1.24
CA ALA A 420 10.00 31.72 -1.54
C ALA A 420 10.46 32.61 -2.71
N SER A 421 11.76 32.93 -2.78
CA SER A 421 12.34 33.70 -3.88
C SER A 421 12.25 32.94 -5.21
N GLU A 422 12.53 31.64 -5.21
CA GLU A 422 12.43 30.80 -6.41
C GLU A 422 10.99 30.60 -6.85
N ALA A 423 10.06 30.37 -5.92
CA ALA A 423 8.62 30.28 -6.22
C ALA A 423 8.11 31.58 -6.86
N LEU A 424 8.53 32.74 -6.33
CA LEU A 424 8.19 34.05 -6.92
C LEU A 424 8.80 34.20 -8.32
N ALA A 425 10.05 33.77 -8.54
CA ALA A 425 10.68 33.80 -9.84
C ALA A 425 9.94 32.93 -10.87
N CYS A 426 9.50 31.72 -10.49
CA CYS A 426 8.67 30.84 -11.30
C CYS A 426 7.35 31.52 -11.70
N MET A 427 6.64 32.11 -10.74
CA MET A 427 5.38 32.83 -11.00
C MET A 427 5.58 33.99 -11.97
N GLN A 428 6.55 34.87 -11.70
CA GLN A 428 6.85 36.03 -12.53
C GLN A 428 7.33 35.67 -13.93
N LEU A 429 8.06 34.56 -14.10
CA LEU A 429 8.47 34.08 -15.41
C LEU A 429 7.26 33.57 -16.21
N ASN A 430 6.40 32.77 -15.58
CA ASN A 430 5.17 32.26 -16.22
C ASN A 430 4.21 33.40 -16.60
N GLU A 431 4.11 34.45 -15.81
CA GLU A 431 3.35 35.65 -16.16
C GLU A 431 3.95 36.39 -17.35
N ARG A 432 5.28 36.59 -17.37
CA ARG A 432 5.97 37.26 -18.49
C ARG A 432 5.88 36.47 -19.80
N ILE A 433 5.92 35.14 -19.73
CA ILE A 433 5.71 34.26 -20.90
C ILE A 433 4.29 34.41 -21.44
N ARG A 434 3.27 34.46 -20.56
CA ARG A 434 1.87 34.65 -20.96
C ARG A 434 1.58 36.05 -21.51
N ALA A 435 2.23 37.07 -20.95
CA ALA A 435 1.97 38.47 -21.29
C ALA A 435 2.79 39.00 -22.49
N GLY A 436 3.80 38.25 -22.96
CA GLY A 436 4.76 38.79 -23.93
C GLY A 436 5.52 37.73 -24.71
N SER A 437 6.73 38.07 -25.15
CA SER A 437 7.59 37.16 -25.92
C SER A 437 8.23 36.11 -25.00
N PRO A 438 7.96 34.81 -25.17
CA PRO A 438 8.55 33.75 -24.34
C PRO A 438 10.08 33.76 -24.39
N PHE A 439 10.66 33.95 -25.58
CA PHE A 439 12.11 34.05 -25.76
C PHE A 439 12.73 35.17 -24.92
N ARG A 440 12.17 36.39 -24.99
CA ARG A 440 12.68 37.53 -24.19
C ARG A 440 12.51 37.30 -22.69
N ALA A 441 11.39 36.73 -22.28
CA ALA A 441 11.12 36.42 -20.87
C ALA A 441 12.12 35.40 -20.32
N LEU A 442 12.39 34.32 -21.05
CA LEU A 442 13.36 33.29 -20.69
C LEU A 442 14.79 33.84 -20.65
N GLN A 443 15.18 34.64 -21.65
CA GLN A 443 16.51 35.27 -21.70
C GLN A 443 16.75 36.25 -20.53
N ALA A 444 15.70 36.94 -20.09
CA ALA A 444 15.76 37.84 -18.93
C ALA A 444 15.77 37.11 -17.57
N SER A 445 15.52 35.79 -17.54
CA SER A 445 15.55 35.01 -16.30
C SER A 445 16.96 34.49 -16.01
N SER A 446 17.39 34.62 -14.75
CA SER A 446 18.60 34.00 -14.20
C SER A 446 18.31 32.82 -13.27
N SER A 447 17.04 32.61 -12.86
CA SER A 447 16.65 31.48 -12.00
C SER A 447 16.59 30.21 -12.83
N GLN A 448 17.41 29.22 -12.47
CA GLN A 448 17.42 27.92 -13.11
C GLN A 448 16.13 27.16 -12.85
N GLN A 449 15.65 27.20 -11.60
CA GLN A 449 14.42 26.53 -11.22
C GLN A 449 13.23 27.08 -11.98
N ALA A 450 13.11 28.40 -12.12
CA ALA A 450 12.05 29.02 -12.90
C ALA A 450 12.09 28.55 -14.37
N VAL A 451 13.26 28.56 -14.99
CA VAL A 451 13.40 28.11 -16.38
C VAL A 451 13.12 26.59 -16.52
N SER A 452 13.57 25.76 -15.57
CA SER A 452 13.27 24.32 -15.59
C SER A 452 11.78 24.03 -15.36
N SER A 453 11.11 24.79 -14.50
CA SER A 453 9.66 24.65 -14.31
C SER A 453 8.90 24.88 -15.62
N VAL A 454 9.35 25.83 -16.46
CA VAL A 454 8.77 26.07 -17.79
C VAL A 454 9.08 24.90 -18.74
N ALA A 455 10.30 24.36 -18.70
CA ALA A 455 10.71 23.25 -19.56
C ALA A 455 9.92 21.95 -19.28
N HIS A 456 9.56 21.70 -18.01
CA HIS A 456 8.83 20.51 -17.58
C HIS A 456 7.31 20.67 -17.56
N ASN A 457 6.78 21.87 -17.73
CA ASN A 457 5.34 22.09 -17.71
C ASN A 457 4.67 21.62 -19.02
N PRO A 458 3.81 20.58 -18.99
CA PRO A 458 3.13 20.09 -20.18
C PRO A 458 2.10 21.06 -20.77
N GLU A 459 1.61 22.03 -19.99
CA GLU A 459 0.71 23.09 -20.46
C GLU A 459 1.41 24.14 -21.34
N VAL A 460 2.75 24.18 -21.30
CA VAL A 460 3.55 25.09 -22.11
C VAL A 460 3.82 24.48 -23.49
N PRO A 461 3.65 25.23 -24.60
CA PRO A 461 3.89 24.71 -25.94
C PRO A 461 5.29 24.10 -26.11
N PRO A 462 5.46 22.97 -26.83
CA PRO A 462 6.76 22.30 -26.99
C PRO A 462 7.88 23.21 -27.50
N THR A 463 7.57 24.16 -28.37
CA THR A 463 8.54 25.14 -28.88
C THR A 463 9.09 26.06 -27.80
N VAL A 464 8.25 26.49 -26.85
CA VAL A 464 8.66 27.31 -25.71
C VAL A 464 9.44 26.48 -24.69
N ARG A 465 9.05 25.22 -24.49
CA ARG A 465 9.79 24.27 -23.64
C ARG A 465 11.21 24.05 -24.17
N LEU A 466 11.38 23.88 -25.49
CA LEU A 466 12.70 23.80 -26.13
C LEU A 466 13.53 25.07 -25.93
N MET A 467 12.92 26.26 -26.05
CA MET A 467 13.61 27.53 -25.74
C MET A 467 14.06 27.59 -24.27
N ALA A 468 13.25 27.07 -23.34
CA ALA A 468 13.60 27.00 -21.93
C ALA A 468 14.77 26.03 -21.69
N LEU A 469 14.80 24.87 -22.35
CA LEU A 469 15.92 23.93 -22.30
C LEU A 469 17.22 24.52 -22.86
N GLU A 470 17.14 25.25 -23.97
CA GLU A 470 18.30 25.98 -24.50
C GLU A 470 18.79 27.05 -23.50
N ARG A 471 17.88 27.78 -22.87
CA ARG A 471 18.22 28.75 -21.84
C ARG A 471 18.86 28.09 -20.62
N LEU A 472 18.36 26.93 -20.17
CA LEU A 472 18.94 26.19 -19.05
C LEU A 472 20.41 25.86 -19.28
N ARG A 473 20.79 25.45 -20.51
CA ARG A 473 22.19 25.15 -20.88
C ARG A 473 23.13 26.35 -20.79
N GLN A 474 22.59 27.57 -20.92
CA GLN A 474 23.35 28.81 -20.85
C GLN A 474 23.54 29.31 -19.40
N LEU A 475 22.76 28.80 -18.45
CA LEU A 475 22.87 29.16 -17.03
C LEU A 475 23.99 28.36 -16.33
N PRO A 476 24.49 28.82 -15.16
CA PRO A 476 25.58 28.13 -14.43
C PRO A 476 25.21 26.67 -14.08
N GLN A 477 25.86 25.68 -14.70
CA GLN A 477 25.43 24.29 -14.59
C GLN A 477 25.71 23.69 -13.20
N ASN A 478 24.68 23.14 -12.56
CA ASN A 478 24.83 22.05 -11.60
C ASN A 478 24.69 20.72 -12.37
N PRO A 479 25.48 19.67 -12.05
CA PRO A 479 25.47 18.39 -12.75
C PRO A 479 24.07 17.77 -12.95
N TYR A 480 23.16 17.91 -11.99
CA TYR A 480 21.80 17.40 -12.05
C TYR A 480 20.92 18.17 -13.04
N TRP A 481 21.00 19.50 -13.06
CA TRP A 481 20.24 20.32 -14.03
C TRP A 481 20.72 20.10 -15.47
N SER A 482 22.01 19.86 -15.66
CA SER A 482 22.57 19.58 -16.99
C SER A 482 21.98 18.30 -17.57
N ILE A 483 21.89 17.23 -16.77
CA ILE A 483 21.32 15.97 -17.25
C ILE A 483 19.79 16.03 -17.34
N ASP A 484 19.13 16.70 -16.40
CA ASP A 484 17.69 16.99 -16.43
C ASP A 484 17.26 17.65 -17.75
N ALA A 485 18.00 18.68 -18.19
CA ALA A 485 17.73 19.34 -19.47
C ALA A 485 17.92 18.42 -20.69
N VAL A 486 18.83 17.44 -20.63
CA VAL A 486 19.04 16.44 -21.68
C VAL A 486 17.89 15.44 -21.69
N LEU A 487 17.47 14.95 -20.52
CA LEU A 487 16.37 14.01 -20.35
C LEU A 487 15.02 14.63 -20.74
N ALA A 488 14.80 15.90 -20.45
CA ALA A 488 13.63 16.65 -20.88
C ALA A 488 13.57 16.83 -22.40
N GLU A 489 14.71 17.00 -23.08
CA GLU A 489 14.75 17.02 -24.55
C GLU A 489 14.48 15.62 -25.14
N LEU A 490 15.05 14.56 -24.54
CA LEU A 490 14.74 13.18 -24.90
C LEU A 490 13.24 12.87 -24.73
N HIS A 491 12.61 13.35 -23.66
CA HIS A 491 11.18 13.25 -23.44
C HIS A 491 10.39 13.83 -24.62
N LEU A 492 10.75 15.05 -25.05
CA LEU A 492 10.08 15.73 -26.16
C LEU A 492 10.24 14.97 -27.49
N TYR A 493 11.38 14.31 -27.72
CA TYR A 493 11.58 13.55 -28.95
C TYR A 493 10.95 12.16 -28.92
N LEU A 494 10.95 11.47 -27.77
CA LEU A 494 10.55 10.06 -27.69
C LEU A 494 9.10 9.85 -27.26
N ASN A 495 8.46 10.81 -26.59
CA ASN A 495 7.08 10.69 -26.10
C ASN A 495 6.05 11.55 -26.86
N ASN A 496 6.47 12.56 -27.64
CA ASN A 496 5.52 13.34 -28.44
C ASN A 496 5.18 12.65 -29.77
N ASP A 497 4.06 13.09 -30.36
CA ASP A 497 3.57 12.66 -31.68
C ASP A 497 4.71 12.67 -32.71
N ARG A 498 4.85 11.55 -33.43
CA ARG A 498 5.81 11.36 -34.53
C ARG A 498 5.78 12.53 -35.53
N LYS A 499 4.61 13.11 -35.81
CA LYS A 499 4.44 14.23 -36.75
C LYS A 499 5.15 15.52 -36.31
N GLN A 500 5.47 15.63 -35.02
CA GLN A 500 6.13 16.81 -34.45
C GLN A 500 7.66 16.62 -34.35
N ARG A 501 8.20 15.47 -34.76
CA ARG A 501 9.63 15.16 -34.69
C ARG A 501 10.38 15.76 -35.89
N PRO A 502 11.59 16.30 -35.69
CA PRO A 502 12.43 16.77 -36.80
C PRO A 502 12.98 15.59 -37.62
N ASP A 503 13.42 15.84 -38.85
CA ASP A 503 13.94 14.80 -39.75
C ASP A 503 15.21 14.11 -39.21
N ASP A 504 16.04 14.84 -38.45
CA ASP A 504 17.28 14.35 -37.83
C ASP A 504 17.07 13.80 -36.40
N CYS A 505 15.82 13.49 -36.01
CA CYS A 505 15.46 13.11 -34.64
C CYS A 505 16.25 11.91 -34.10
N GLU A 506 16.45 10.86 -34.90
CA GLU A 506 17.21 9.68 -34.47
C GLU A 506 18.65 10.04 -34.09
N ALA A 507 19.35 10.79 -34.95
CA ALA A 507 20.72 11.23 -34.70
C ALA A 507 20.81 12.11 -33.44
N ARG A 508 19.83 13.00 -33.22
CA ARG A 508 19.74 13.82 -32.00
C ARG A 508 19.54 12.97 -30.75
N VAL A 509 18.64 12.00 -30.79
CA VAL A 509 18.39 11.09 -29.66
C VAL A 509 19.65 10.31 -29.31
N VAL A 510 20.36 9.76 -30.31
CA VAL A 510 21.64 9.06 -30.08
C VAL A 510 22.66 9.97 -29.40
N GLN A 511 22.80 11.21 -29.89
CA GLN A 511 23.71 12.19 -29.29
C GLN A 511 23.32 12.53 -27.85
N LEU A 512 22.03 12.80 -27.60
CA LEU A 512 21.53 13.15 -26.26
C LEU A 512 21.70 11.99 -25.27
N ILE A 513 21.43 10.75 -25.68
CA ILE A 513 21.69 9.56 -24.84
C ILE A 513 23.18 9.47 -24.49
N SER A 514 24.07 9.66 -25.47
CA SER A 514 25.53 9.64 -25.21
C SER A 514 25.95 10.74 -24.24
N ILE A 515 25.38 11.95 -24.35
CA ILE A 515 25.64 13.06 -23.42
C ILE A 515 25.16 12.69 -22.02
N ALA A 516 23.94 12.15 -21.89
CA ALA A 516 23.38 11.76 -20.60
C ALA A 516 24.22 10.67 -19.91
N GLN A 517 24.69 9.67 -20.66
CA GLN A 517 25.54 8.60 -20.13
C GLN A 517 26.93 9.08 -19.69
N ALA A 518 27.49 10.08 -20.38
CA ALA A 518 28.81 10.63 -20.07
C ALA A 518 28.77 11.69 -18.95
N ALA A 519 27.58 12.10 -18.51
CA ALA A 519 27.43 13.13 -17.49
C ALA A 519 27.94 12.64 -16.12
N PRO A 520 28.59 13.50 -15.32
CA PRO A 520 29.05 13.13 -13.97
C PRO A 520 27.92 12.61 -13.06
N ALA A 521 26.70 13.10 -13.26
CA ALA A 521 25.51 12.72 -12.51
C ALA A 521 24.72 11.55 -13.14
N ALA A 522 25.24 10.86 -14.15
CA ALA A 522 24.51 9.81 -14.88
C ALA A 522 23.98 8.71 -13.96
N GLU A 523 24.73 8.35 -12.92
CA GLU A 523 24.38 7.29 -11.99
C GLU A 523 23.13 7.63 -11.16
N ALA A 524 22.93 8.90 -10.80
CA ALA A 524 21.72 9.38 -10.11
C ALA A 524 20.46 9.36 -11.00
N PHE A 525 20.62 9.22 -12.32
CA PHE A 525 19.54 9.19 -13.32
C PHE A 525 19.51 7.89 -14.14
N LYS A 526 20.27 6.87 -13.72
CA LYS A 526 20.50 5.62 -14.46
C LYS A 526 19.22 4.97 -14.96
N ALA A 527 18.20 4.86 -14.11
CA ALA A 527 16.92 4.27 -14.48
C ALA A 527 16.23 5.04 -15.63
N VAL A 528 16.24 6.37 -15.57
CA VAL A 528 15.62 7.24 -16.57
C VAL A 528 16.39 7.22 -17.90
N ILE A 529 17.73 7.21 -17.84
CA ILE A 529 18.58 7.06 -19.04
C ILE A 529 18.27 5.73 -19.74
N LEU A 530 18.21 4.63 -18.98
CA LEU A 530 17.88 3.30 -19.51
C LEU A 530 16.45 3.25 -20.10
N GLN A 531 15.49 3.94 -19.49
CA GLN A 531 14.13 4.06 -20.03
C GLN A 531 14.15 4.71 -21.42
N TYR A 532 14.86 5.82 -21.59
CA TYR A 532 14.95 6.49 -22.90
C TYR A 532 15.75 5.68 -23.91
N GLN A 533 16.76 4.91 -23.49
CA GLN A 533 17.40 3.93 -24.36
C GLN A 533 16.42 2.86 -24.83
N ALA A 534 15.57 2.35 -23.93
CA ALA A 534 14.54 1.38 -24.29
C ALA A 534 13.54 1.97 -25.29
N LYS A 535 13.09 3.21 -25.07
CA LYS A 535 12.20 3.94 -26.00
C LYS A 535 12.85 4.20 -27.35
N HIS A 536 14.15 4.52 -27.38
CA HIS A 536 14.91 4.63 -28.62
C HIS A 536 14.97 3.28 -29.37
N ARG A 537 15.20 2.16 -28.67
CA ARG A 537 15.12 0.82 -29.29
C ARG A 537 13.72 0.52 -29.83
N LEU A 538 12.66 0.87 -29.10
CA LEU A 538 11.28 0.74 -29.59
C LEU A 538 11.06 1.55 -30.87
N ALA A 539 11.58 2.78 -30.93
CA ALA A 539 11.44 3.63 -32.11
C ALA A 539 12.16 3.09 -33.36
N MET A 540 13.08 2.12 -33.18
CA MET A 540 13.80 1.39 -34.23
C MET A 540 13.23 -0.02 -34.49
N ASN A 541 12.06 -0.36 -33.92
CA ASN A 541 11.44 -1.69 -33.96
C ASN A 541 12.26 -2.81 -33.27
N ASP A 542 13.21 -2.47 -32.39
CA ASP A 542 13.95 -3.43 -31.58
C ASP A 542 13.23 -3.71 -30.24
N PHE A 543 12.16 -4.51 -30.30
CA PHE A 543 11.32 -4.84 -29.13
C PHE A 543 12.06 -5.65 -28.07
N ASP A 544 12.91 -6.60 -28.46
CA ASP A 544 13.64 -7.46 -27.53
C ASP A 544 14.72 -6.67 -26.78
N GLY A 545 15.46 -5.81 -27.50
CA GLY A 545 16.43 -4.90 -26.89
C GLY A 545 15.76 -3.88 -25.97
N ALA A 546 14.60 -3.35 -26.36
CA ALA A 546 13.79 -2.49 -25.50
C ALA A 546 13.34 -3.20 -24.23
N ALA A 547 12.82 -4.44 -24.33
CA ALA A 547 12.37 -5.21 -23.18
C ALA A 547 13.51 -5.51 -22.19
N ALA A 548 14.70 -5.83 -22.70
CA ALA A 548 15.89 -6.01 -21.88
C ALA A 548 16.27 -4.71 -21.14
N LEU A 549 16.25 -3.57 -21.81
CA LEU A 549 16.58 -2.28 -21.21
C LEU A 549 15.54 -1.81 -20.19
N PHE A 550 14.23 -1.96 -20.47
CA PHE A 550 13.18 -1.64 -19.50
C PHE A 550 13.30 -2.48 -18.23
N LYS A 551 13.65 -3.77 -18.36
CA LYS A 551 13.89 -4.63 -17.19
C LYS A 551 15.05 -4.11 -16.34
N VAL A 552 16.17 -3.76 -16.96
CA VAL A 552 17.34 -3.21 -16.24
C VAL A 552 17.03 -1.82 -15.65
N ALA A 553 16.26 -0.99 -16.36
CA ALA A 553 15.77 0.30 -15.86
C ALA A 553 14.90 0.12 -14.61
N PHE A 554 13.97 -0.84 -14.65
CA PHE A 554 13.11 -1.17 -13.52
C PHE A 554 13.90 -1.69 -12.31
N ASP A 555 14.88 -2.56 -12.53
CA ASP A 555 15.75 -3.05 -11.46
C ASP A 555 16.62 -1.92 -10.87
N ALA A 556 17.05 -0.94 -11.69
CA ALA A 556 17.79 0.23 -11.22
C ALA A 556 16.94 1.16 -10.31
N CYS A 557 15.60 1.13 -10.43
CA CYS A 557 14.70 1.81 -9.50
C CYS A 557 14.71 1.22 -8.09
N LEU A 558 15.34 0.06 -7.86
CA LEU A 558 15.50 -0.52 -6.53
C LEU A 558 16.74 0.03 -5.81
N GLU A 559 17.61 0.76 -6.49
CA GLU A 559 18.85 1.30 -5.93
C GLU A 559 18.67 2.70 -5.33
N ARG A 560 17.75 3.50 -5.90
CA ARG A 560 17.42 4.89 -5.54
C ARG A 560 15.94 5.20 -5.76
N SER A 561 15.42 6.24 -5.13
CA SER A 561 14.07 6.76 -5.41
C SER A 561 14.13 7.83 -6.50
N TYR A 562 13.23 7.68 -7.49
CA TYR A 562 13.13 8.52 -8.69
C TYR A 562 11.72 9.14 -8.81
N GLY A 563 11.06 9.37 -7.68
CA GLY A 563 9.65 9.78 -7.64
C GLY A 563 8.74 8.86 -8.49
N PRO A 564 7.98 9.41 -9.46
CA PRO A 564 7.00 8.64 -10.24
C PRO A 564 7.65 7.69 -11.27
N MET A 565 8.93 7.85 -11.57
CA MET A 565 9.60 7.14 -12.68
C MET A 565 9.58 5.62 -12.53
N ARG A 566 9.61 5.10 -11.29
CA ARG A 566 9.49 3.66 -11.06
C ARG A 566 8.17 3.12 -11.59
N GLY A 567 7.08 3.86 -11.38
CA GLY A 567 5.78 3.54 -11.94
C GLY A 567 5.79 3.62 -13.46
N GLU A 568 6.31 4.71 -14.02
CA GLU A 568 6.31 4.93 -15.48
C GLU A 568 7.10 3.84 -16.21
N ILE A 569 8.29 3.50 -15.71
CA ILE A 569 9.13 2.42 -16.24
C ILE A 569 8.39 1.08 -16.10
N ALA A 570 7.73 0.83 -14.98
CA ALA A 570 6.95 -0.39 -14.78
C ALA A 570 5.77 -0.48 -15.76
N ARG A 571 5.05 0.63 -15.99
CA ARG A 571 3.95 0.73 -16.96
C ARG A 571 4.46 0.44 -18.37
N ASP A 572 5.53 1.11 -18.80
CA ASP A 572 6.09 0.95 -20.14
C ASP A 572 6.64 -0.47 -20.36
N ALA A 573 7.30 -1.04 -19.34
CA ALA A 573 7.77 -2.43 -19.35
C ALA A 573 6.61 -3.42 -19.43
N PHE A 574 5.54 -3.19 -18.66
CA PHE A 574 4.35 -4.04 -18.65
C PHE A 574 3.64 -4.00 -20.01
N ALA A 575 3.42 -2.81 -20.54
CA ALA A 575 2.80 -2.55 -21.84
C ALA A 575 3.54 -3.29 -22.96
N LEU A 576 4.87 -3.16 -23.02
CA LEU A 576 5.69 -3.91 -23.99
C LEU A 576 5.61 -5.43 -23.77
N ALA A 577 5.66 -5.88 -22.51
CA ALA A 577 5.62 -7.31 -22.18
C ALA A 577 4.34 -8.00 -22.68
N VAL A 578 3.22 -7.29 -22.67
CA VAL A 578 1.91 -7.82 -23.08
C VAL A 578 1.49 -7.45 -24.51
N ALA A 579 2.23 -6.58 -25.19
CA ALA A 579 1.86 -6.07 -26.51
C ALA A 579 1.75 -7.13 -27.61
N LYS A 580 2.61 -8.16 -27.56
CA LYS A 580 2.79 -9.16 -28.63
C LYS A 580 2.67 -10.61 -28.15
N ARG A 581 2.29 -10.84 -26.89
CA ARG A 581 2.13 -12.19 -26.31
C ARG A 581 1.05 -12.24 -25.23
N PRO A 582 0.54 -13.45 -24.91
CA PRO A 582 -0.35 -13.64 -23.77
C PRO A 582 0.26 -13.16 -22.45
N LEU A 583 -0.61 -12.68 -21.56
CA LEU A 583 -0.27 -12.33 -20.19
C LEU A 583 0.39 -13.51 -19.46
N GLN A 584 1.48 -13.24 -18.74
CA GLN A 584 2.17 -14.23 -17.93
C GLN A 584 2.22 -13.78 -16.46
N ARG A 585 2.29 -14.76 -15.55
CA ARG A 585 2.43 -14.48 -14.10
C ARG A 585 3.67 -13.66 -13.76
N ALA A 586 4.76 -13.82 -14.51
CA ALA A 586 5.97 -13.03 -14.33
C ALA A 586 5.77 -11.52 -14.55
N ASP A 587 4.73 -11.11 -15.28
CA ASP A 587 4.43 -9.70 -15.56
C ASP A 587 3.78 -8.98 -14.36
N GLU A 588 3.32 -9.73 -13.35
CA GLU A 588 2.61 -9.20 -12.17
C GLU A 588 3.48 -8.19 -11.39
N ARG A 589 4.80 -8.37 -11.36
CA ARG A 589 5.71 -7.42 -10.70
C ARG A 589 5.66 -6.02 -11.30
N PHE A 590 5.48 -5.93 -12.62
CA PHE A 590 5.37 -4.65 -13.32
C PHE A 590 4.01 -4.04 -13.05
N TYR A 591 2.95 -4.83 -13.16
CA TYR A 591 1.58 -4.42 -12.79
C TYR A 591 1.52 -3.86 -11.36
N ARG A 592 2.07 -4.58 -10.38
CA ARG A 592 2.04 -4.15 -8.96
C ARG A 592 2.77 -2.83 -8.75
N SER A 593 3.92 -2.65 -9.41
CA SER A 593 4.67 -1.39 -9.31
C SER A 593 3.98 -0.26 -10.07
N ALA A 594 3.46 -0.50 -11.27
CA ALA A 594 2.71 0.50 -12.01
C ALA A 594 1.45 0.95 -11.25
N LEU A 595 0.72 0.01 -10.61
CA LEU A 595 -0.44 0.32 -9.77
C LEU A 595 -0.04 1.10 -8.53
N PHE A 596 0.94 0.61 -7.77
CA PHE A 596 1.38 1.23 -6.52
C PHE A 596 1.91 2.65 -6.75
N PHE A 597 2.61 2.87 -7.88
CA PHE A 597 3.17 4.17 -8.25
C PHE A 597 2.25 4.99 -9.18
N GLY A 598 0.94 4.76 -9.12
CA GLY A 598 -0.07 5.66 -9.69
C GLY A 598 -0.17 5.72 -11.21
N GLN A 599 0.34 4.72 -11.93
CA GLN A 599 0.36 4.69 -13.41
C GLN A 599 -0.76 3.86 -14.04
N ILE A 600 -1.62 3.24 -13.24
CA ILE A 600 -2.80 2.51 -13.71
C ILE A 600 -4.03 3.20 -13.17
N GLU A 601 -4.89 3.68 -14.07
CA GLU A 601 -6.12 4.38 -13.73
C GLU A 601 -7.23 3.40 -13.29
N GLY A 602 -8.17 3.90 -12.48
CA GLY A 602 -9.32 3.15 -11.99
C GLY A 602 -9.13 2.57 -10.58
N ALA A 603 -10.25 2.27 -9.92
CA ALA A 603 -10.24 1.73 -8.57
C ALA A 603 -9.82 0.24 -8.58
N ASN A 604 -8.55 -0.03 -8.27
CA ASN A 604 -7.97 -1.38 -8.15
C ASN A 604 -8.35 -2.31 -9.31
N PRO A 605 -7.97 -2.00 -10.56
CA PRO A 605 -8.24 -2.88 -11.69
C PRO A 605 -7.65 -4.27 -11.47
N SER A 606 -8.25 -5.31 -12.05
CA SER A 606 -7.64 -6.64 -12.01
C SER A 606 -6.33 -6.66 -12.80
N PHE A 607 -5.44 -7.62 -12.52
CA PHE A 607 -4.20 -7.80 -13.26
C PHE A 607 -4.47 -8.00 -14.76
N GLU A 608 -5.53 -8.75 -15.08
CA GLU A 608 -5.97 -9.05 -16.43
C GLU A 608 -6.57 -7.82 -17.14
N ASP A 609 -7.41 -7.04 -16.46
CA ASP A 609 -8.00 -5.82 -17.04
C ASP A 609 -6.94 -4.73 -17.27
N ALA A 610 -6.01 -4.59 -16.31
CA ALA A 610 -4.85 -3.72 -16.46
C ALA A 610 -3.98 -4.15 -17.65
N ALA A 611 -3.72 -5.45 -17.82
CA ALA A 611 -2.96 -5.95 -18.97
C ALA A 611 -3.61 -5.59 -20.31
N ALA A 612 -4.94 -5.72 -20.41
CA ALA A 612 -5.67 -5.33 -21.62
C ALA A 612 -5.49 -3.84 -21.95
N ALA A 613 -5.68 -2.96 -20.97
CA ALA A 613 -5.47 -1.52 -21.13
C ALA A 613 -4.00 -1.18 -21.50
N MET A 614 -3.04 -1.88 -20.90
CA MET A 614 -1.61 -1.67 -21.19
C MET A 614 -1.21 -2.12 -22.60
N ALA A 615 -1.86 -3.15 -23.13
CA ALA A 615 -1.64 -3.55 -24.52
C ALA A 615 -2.17 -2.47 -25.50
N GLU A 616 -3.29 -1.83 -25.19
CA GLU A 616 -3.83 -0.71 -25.99
C GLU A 616 -2.90 0.51 -25.89
N TYR A 617 -2.55 0.92 -24.67
CA TYR A 617 -1.57 1.98 -24.41
C TYR A 617 -0.24 1.76 -25.16
N PHE A 618 0.24 0.52 -25.25
CA PHE A 618 1.46 0.21 -26.00
C PHE A 618 1.38 0.67 -27.45
N TRP A 619 0.31 0.30 -28.15
CA TRP A 619 0.17 0.53 -29.59
C TRP A 619 -0.32 1.94 -29.93
N GLU A 620 -1.03 2.60 -29.01
CA GLU A 620 -1.60 3.94 -29.22
C GLU A 620 -0.65 5.06 -28.78
N ASP A 621 0.07 4.87 -27.67
CA ASP A 621 0.83 5.95 -27.03
C ASP A 621 2.34 5.67 -26.93
N LEU A 622 2.76 4.44 -26.59
CA LEU A 622 4.17 4.14 -26.31
C LEU A 622 4.99 3.82 -27.58
N TYR A 623 4.43 3.05 -28.52
CA TYR A 623 5.13 2.63 -29.73
C TYR A 623 5.09 3.73 -30.81
N LEU A 624 6.18 4.50 -30.87
CA LEU A 624 6.33 5.64 -31.77
C LEU A 624 7.59 5.47 -32.65
N PRO A 625 7.52 4.70 -33.75
CA PRO A 625 8.66 4.46 -34.65
C PRO A 625 9.13 5.74 -35.34
N TYR A 626 10.43 5.82 -35.63
CA TYR A 626 11.00 6.94 -36.40
C TYR A 626 10.43 7.00 -37.83
N PRO A 627 10.53 8.16 -38.51
CA PRO A 627 10.04 8.35 -39.87
C PRO A 627 10.45 7.26 -40.87
N ASP A 628 11.70 6.80 -40.79
CA ASP A 628 12.31 5.85 -41.73
C ASP A 628 12.04 4.37 -41.41
N TYR A 629 11.36 4.09 -40.29
CA TYR A 629 11.07 2.73 -39.86
C TYR A 629 9.63 2.33 -40.19
N GLU A 630 9.45 1.08 -40.58
CA GLU A 630 8.15 0.50 -40.92
C GLU A 630 7.26 0.46 -39.68
N ILE A 631 6.00 0.90 -39.81
CA ILE A 631 5.05 0.85 -38.71
C ILE A 631 4.51 -0.57 -38.59
N GLU A 632 5.01 -1.32 -37.60
CA GLU A 632 4.34 -2.55 -37.17
C GLU A 632 2.93 -2.30 -36.62
N MET A 633 2.04 -3.26 -36.86
CA MET A 633 0.68 -3.25 -36.33
C MET A 633 0.53 -4.27 -35.20
N ALA A 634 -0.40 -3.99 -34.29
CA ALA A 634 -0.82 -4.95 -33.28
C ALA A 634 -1.14 -6.33 -33.91
N PRO A 635 -0.74 -7.46 -33.30
CA PRO A 635 -0.86 -8.78 -33.93
C PRO A 635 -2.26 -9.11 -34.43
N LEU A 636 -3.30 -8.85 -33.62
CA LEU A 636 -4.70 -9.03 -34.04
C LEU A 636 -5.08 -8.14 -35.23
N LYS A 637 -4.61 -6.89 -35.25
CA LYS A 637 -4.89 -5.93 -36.32
C LYS A 637 -4.20 -6.35 -37.63
N SER A 638 -2.96 -6.84 -37.55
CA SER A 638 -2.22 -7.37 -38.70
C SER A 638 -2.84 -8.63 -39.32
N GLN A 639 -3.58 -9.41 -38.51
CA GLN A 639 -4.22 -10.65 -38.92
C GLN A 639 -5.73 -10.51 -39.13
N CYS A 640 -6.27 -9.29 -39.03
CA CYS A 640 -7.71 -9.01 -39.03
C CYS A 640 -8.40 -9.56 -40.27
N ASP A 641 -7.79 -9.43 -41.45
CA ASP A 641 -8.38 -9.96 -42.69
C ASP A 641 -8.58 -11.48 -42.63
N SER A 642 -7.56 -12.21 -42.18
CA SER A 642 -7.59 -13.69 -42.12
C SER A 642 -8.42 -14.24 -40.96
N LEU A 643 -8.41 -13.57 -39.80
CA LEU A 643 -9.04 -14.06 -38.56
C LEU A 643 -10.46 -13.55 -38.37
N VAL A 644 -10.82 -12.44 -39.00
CA VAL A 644 -12.08 -11.74 -38.75
C VAL A 644 -12.82 -11.46 -40.05
N ALA A 645 -12.26 -10.67 -40.96
CA ALA A 645 -13.00 -10.18 -42.12
C ALA A 645 -13.40 -11.30 -43.09
N GLU A 646 -12.48 -12.19 -43.44
CA GLU A 646 -12.76 -13.34 -44.31
C GLU A 646 -13.78 -14.29 -43.67
N PRO A 647 -13.60 -14.81 -42.43
CA PRO A 647 -14.60 -15.64 -41.78
C PRO A 647 -16.00 -15.02 -41.74
N LEU A 648 -16.11 -13.72 -41.40
CA LEU A 648 -17.38 -13.00 -41.39
C LEU A 648 -18.08 -13.01 -42.76
N LEU A 649 -17.33 -12.90 -43.85
CA LEU A 649 -17.87 -13.01 -45.22
C LEU A 649 -18.32 -14.43 -45.56
N LEU A 650 -17.60 -15.45 -45.06
CA LEU A 650 -17.94 -16.86 -45.29
C LEU A 650 -19.19 -17.28 -44.51
N PHE A 651 -19.43 -16.74 -43.31
CA PHE A 651 -20.65 -17.02 -42.53
C PHE A 651 -21.92 -16.66 -43.32
N GLY A 652 -21.86 -15.67 -44.22
CA GLY A 652 -23.01 -15.23 -45.02
C GLY A 652 -23.36 -16.07 -46.25
N LYS A 653 -22.60 -17.13 -46.59
CA LYS A 653 -22.74 -17.87 -47.86
C LYS A 653 -23.41 -19.26 -47.78
N ASN A 654 -23.66 -19.77 -46.57
CA ASN A 654 -24.52 -20.91 -46.24
C ASN A 654 -24.09 -22.28 -46.83
N ASP A 655 -23.32 -23.06 -46.06
CA ASP A 655 -23.27 -24.56 -46.03
C ASP A 655 -22.12 -25.15 -45.18
N GLY A 656 -21.27 -24.34 -44.53
CA GLY A 656 -20.20 -24.85 -43.64
C GLY A 656 -19.03 -25.56 -44.35
N GLN A 657 -19.10 -25.74 -45.67
CA GLN A 657 -17.99 -26.23 -46.49
C GLN A 657 -16.84 -25.20 -46.53
N ASP A 658 -17.19 -23.92 -46.70
CA ASP A 658 -16.27 -22.79 -46.75
C ASP A 658 -15.44 -22.60 -45.46
N ILE A 659 -16.04 -22.83 -44.28
CA ILE A 659 -15.30 -22.74 -43.02
C ILE A 659 -14.28 -23.86 -42.89
N THR A 660 -14.57 -25.05 -43.45
CA THR A 660 -13.63 -26.18 -43.44
C THR A 660 -12.41 -25.90 -44.34
N GLU A 661 -12.61 -25.24 -45.48
CA GLU A 661 -11.51 -24.79 -46.33
C GLU A 661 -10.67 -23.71 -45.67
N TRP A 662 -11.30 -22.75 -45.00
CA TRP A 662 -10.62 -21.76 -44.17
C TRP A 662 -9.78 -22.43 -43.06
N MET A 663 -10.32 -23.43 -42.38
CA MET A 663 -9.60 -24.20 -41.36
C MET A 663 -8.37 -24.92 -41.96
N THR A 664 -8.50 -25.47 -43.16
CA THR A 664 -7.37 -26.15 -43.82
C THR A 664 -6.23 -25.17 -44.10
N ARG A 665 -6.56 -23.97 -44.58
CA ARG A 665 -5.60 -22.88 -44.82
C ARG A 665 -4.98 -22.33 -43.52
N ASN A 666 -5.73 -22.34 -42.42
CA ASN A 666 -5.33 -21.78 -41.12
C ASN A 666 -5.01 -22.86 -40.07
N SER A 667 -4.52 -24.03 -40.50
CA SER A 667 -4.23 -25.17 -39.62
C SER A 667 -3.17 -24.87 -38.54
N ASN A 668 -2.38 -23.81 -38.70
CA ASN A 668 -1.43 -23.31 -37.70
C ASN A 668 -2.11 -22.76 -36.43
N LEU A 669 -3.41 -22.43 -36.48
CA LEU A 669 -4.20 -21.98 -35.33
C LEU A 669 -4.74 -23.14 -34.49
N LYS A 670 -4.67 -24.38 -35.02
CA LYS A 670 -5.07 -25.58 -34.30
C LYS A 670 -4.27 -25.69 -32.99
N ASN A 671 -4.98 -25.77 -31.87
CA ASN A 671 -4.41 -25.90 -30.53
C ASN A 671 -3.46 -24.75 -30.13
N LYS A 672 -3.65 -23.54 -30.69
CA LYS A 672 -2.82 -22.37 -30.36
C LYS A 672 -3.64 -21.20 -29.85
N ARG A 673 -2.98 -20.42 -28.99
CA ARG A 673 -3.41 -19.09 -28.58
C ARG A 673 -2.96 -18.08 -29.63
N LEU A 674 -3.78 -17.07 -29.82
CA LEU A 674 -3.43 -15.89 -30.58
C LEU A 674 -2.33 -15.11 -29.82
N ARG A 675 -1.55 -14.36 -30.58
CA ARG A 675 -0.43 -13.56 -30.05
C ARG A 675 -0.93 -12.21 -29.56
N ASP A 676 -1.91 -12.23 -28.66
CA ASP A 676 -2.48 -11.05 -28.03
C ASP A 676 -2.43 -11.18 -26.50
N VAL A 677 -2.59 -10.06 -25.79
CA VAL A 677 -2.56 -10.03 -24.33
C VAL A 677 -3.58 -10.97 -23.69
N ARG A 678 -4.77 -11.09 -24.31
CA ARG A 678 -5.87 -11.92 -23.82
C ARG A 678 -5.58 -13.40 -23.99
N GLY A 679 -4.62 -13.77 -24.83
CA GLY A 679 -4.29 -15.16 -25.12
C GLY A 679 -5.48 -15.93 -25.65
N ASP A 680 -6.37 -15.25 -26.38
CA ASP A 680 -7.59 -15.82 -26.92
C ASP A 680 -7.27 -16.95 -27.89
N THR A 681 -8.16 -17.94 -28.00
CA THR A 681 -8.19 -18.81 -29.17
C THR A 681 -9.03 -18.15 -30.25
N VAL A 682 -8.98 -18.64 -31.48
CA VAL A 682 -9.91 -18.15 -32.51
C VAL A 682 -11.38 -18.32 -32.09
N VAL A 683 -11.69 -19.40 -31.36
CA VAL A 683 -13.03 -19.68 -30.83
C VAL A 683 -13.44 -18.62 -29.81
N THR A 684 -12.61 -18.36 -28.79
CA THR A 684 -12.96 -17.39 -27.74
C THR A 684 -12.97 -15.95 -28.27
N LEU A 685 -12.10 -15.61 -29.22
CA LEU A 685 -12.15 -14.34 -29.95
C LEU A 685 -13.49 -14.16 -30.67
N TRP A 686 -13.87 -15.14 -31.50
CA TRP A 686 -15.12 -15.09 -32.27
C TRP A 686 -16.34 -15.03 -31.36
N MET A 687 -16.34 -15.75 -30.25
CA MET A 687 -17.41 -15.66 -29.25
C MET A 687 -17.50 -14.24 -28.69
N LYS A 688 -16.41 -13.64 -28.21
CA LYS A 688 -16.42 -12.26 -27.67
C LYS A 688 -16.93 -11.25 -28.71
N MET A 689 -16.51 -11.39 -29.96
CA MET A 689 -16.95 -10.54 -31.05
C MET A 689 -18.43 -10.72 -31.39
N LEU A 690 -18.93 -11.97 -31.44
CA LEU A 690 -20.34 -12.29 -31.67
C LEU A 690 -21.22 -11.62 -30.61
N HIS A 691 -20.89 -11.79 -29.33
CA HIS A 691 -21.71 -11.26 -28.25
C HIS A 691 -21.66 -9.72 -28.19
N GLU A 692 -20.52 -9.10 -28.49
CA GLU A 692 -20.43 -7.64 -28.64
C GLU A 692 -21.32 -7.14 -29.79
N PHE A 693 -21.29 -7.84 -30.93
CA PHE A 693 -22.16 -7.54 -32.07
C PHE A 693 -23.65 -7.66 -31.69
N GLU A 694 -24.05 -8.75 -31.03
CA GLU A 694 -25.43 -8.95 -30.56
C GLU A 694 -25.88 -7.86 -29.58
N ARG A 695 -25.01 -7.46 -28.65
CA ARG A 695 -25.28 -6.36 -27.71
C ARG A 695 -25.50 -5.03 -28.42
N SER A 696 -24.83 -4.81 -29.55
CA SER A 696 -24.99 -3.60 -30.37
C SER A 696 -26.25 -3.61 -31.26
N LEU A 697 -26.86 -4.78 -31.47
CA LEU A 697 -27.94 -4.99 -32.43
C LEU A 697 -29.20 -4.15 -32.16
N PRO A 698 -29.68 -3.96 -30.92
CA PRO A 698 -30.83 -3.09 -30.65
C PRO A 698 -30.60 -1.64 -31.08
N ARG A 699 -29.38 -1.11 -30.91
CA ARG A 699 -29.02 0.25 -31.38
C ARG A 699 -29.02 0.33 -32.90
N LEU A 700 -28.51 -0.70 -33.58
CA LEU A 700 -28.54 -0.78 -35.04
C LEU A 700 -29.98 -0.81 -35.57
N LYS A 701 -30.88 -1.57 -34.94
CA LYS A 701 -32.32 -1.61 -35.28
C LYS A 701 -33.00 -0.24 -35.21
N GLN A 702 -32.61 0.58 -34.24
CA GLN A 702 -33.16 1.93 -34.05
C GLN A 702 -32.69 2.95 -35.08
N LEU A 703 -31.51 2.75 -35.70
CA LEU A 703 -30.96 3.66 -36.70
C LEU A 703 -31.57 3.47 -38.10
N PHE A 704 -32.09 2.28 -38.41
CA PHE A 704 -32.77 2.00 -39.67
C PHE A 704 -34.27 2.30 -39.55
N ARG A 705 -34.78 3.28 -40.33
CA ARG A 705 -36.22 3.59 -40.42
C ARG A 705 -37.02 2.42 -41.01
N ASP A 706 -38.30 2.34 -40.68
CA ASP A 706 -39.23 1.22 -40.95
C ASP A 706 -39.23 0.64 -42.38
N ALA A 707 -38.88 1.43 -43.41
CA ALA A 707 -38.77 0.94 -44.80
C ALA A 707 -37.49 0.14 -45.09
N GLU A 708 -36.43 0.27 -44.27
CA GLU A 708 -35.20 -0.52 -44.34
C GLU A 708 -35.18 -1.69 -43.34
N GLN A 709 -36.03 -1.66 -42.31
CA GLN A 709 -36.23 -2.79 -41.38
C GLN A 709 -36.77 -4.04 -42.09
N ALA A 710 -37.57 -3.90 -43.15
CA ALA A 710 -38.02 -5.02 -43.99
C ALA A 710 -36.88 -5.69 -44.80
N LYS A 711 -35.71 -5.03 -44.94
CA LYS A 711 -34.48 -5.63 -45.49
C LYS A 711 -33.62 -6.31 -44.43
N MET A 712 -33.98 -6.22 -43.15
CA MET A 712 -33.30 -6.88 -42.03
C MET A 712 -33.59 -8.40 -42.06
N LYS A 713 -32.96 -9.09 -43.00
CA LYS A 713 -32.97 -10.55 -43.15
C LYS A 713 -31.57 -11.15 -43.09
N ARG A 714 -30.62 -10.46 -42.45
CA ARG A 714 -29.20 -10.83 -42.48
C ARG A 714 -28.47 -10.75 -41.12
N PRO A 715 -28.77 -9.85 -40.18
CA PRO A 715 -27.99 -9.77 -38.93
C PRO A 715 -28.22 -10.95 -37.98
N GLU A 716 -29.47 -11.32 -37.71
CA GLU A 716 -29.80 -12.46 -36.85
C GLU A 716 -29.39 -13.79 -37.49
N ALA A 717 -29.58 -13.91 -38.81
CA ALA A 717 -29.11 -15.05 -39.59
C ALA A 717 -27.57 -15.13 -39.59
N LEU A 718 -26.87 -14.00 -39.62
CA LEU A 718 -25.42 -13.93 -39.51
C LEU A 718 -24.96 -14.40 -38.12
N CYS A 719 -25.62 -14.00 -37.04
CA CYS A 719 -25.32 -14.53 -35.70
C CYS A 719 -25.48 -16.06 -35.64
N ALA A 720 -26.55 -16.60 -36.21
CA ALA A 720 -26.75 -18.06 -36.28
C ALA A 720 -25.66 -18.76 -37.09
N CYS A 721 -25.28 -18.21 -38.25
CA CYS A 721 -24.19 -18.74 -39.07
C CYS A 721 -22.83 -18.64 -38.35
N TRP A 722 -22.61 -17.58 -37.57
CA TRP A 722 -21.41 -17.39 -36.76
C TRP A 722 -21.34 -18.43 -35.63
N ARG A 723 -22.45 -18.67 -34.91
CA ARG A 723 -22.55 -19.75 -33.92
C ARG A 723 -22.23 -21.11 -34.52
N GLN A 724 -22.81 -21.41 -35.69
CA GLN A 724 -22.57 -22.66 -36.41
C GLN A 724 -21.09 -22.81 -36.78
N ALA A 725 -20.45 -21.75 -37.27
CA ALA A 725 -19.04 -21.76 -37.61
C ALA A 725 -18.14 -21.98 -36.38
N ILE A 726 -18.45 -21.32 -35.25
CA ILE A 726 -17.78 -21.55 -33.96
C ILE A 726 -17.90 -23.03 -33.57
N GLY A 727 -19.11 -23.60 -33.66
CA GLY A 727 -19.35 -25.02 -33.39
C GLY A 727 -18.52 -25.95 -34.28
N ILE A 728 -18.48 -25.73 -35.59
CA ILE A 728 -17.68 -26.54 -36.53
C ILE A 728 -16.19 -26.48 -36.17
N VAL A 729 -15.67 -25.28 -35.90
CA VAL A 729 -14.26 -25.09 -35.53
C VAL A 729 -13.97 -25.81 -34.21
N ALA A 730 -14.82 -25.64 -33.20
CA ALA A 730 -14.68 -26.27 -31.89
C ALA A 730 -14.67 -27.81 -31.98
N THR A 731 -15.59 -28.40 -32.75
CA THR A 731 -15.67 -29.86 -32.94
C THR A 731 -14.46 -30.41 -33.69
N LYS A 732 -14.02 -29.76 -34.77
CA LYS A 732 -12.89 -30.25 -35.59
C LYS A 732 -11.53 -29.94 -34.97
N TRP A 733 -11.41 -28.88 -34.18
CA TRP A 733 -10.20 -28.49 -33.43
C TRP A 733 -10.42 -28.63 -31.92
N GLY A 734 -10.79 -29.84 -31.47
CA GLY A 734 -11.11 -30.12 -30.07
C GLY A 734 -10.04 -29.73 -29.04
N GLY A 735 -8.76 -29.61 -29.43
CA GLY A 735 -7.72 -29.10 -28.53
C GLY A 735 -7.86 -27.62 -28.15
N LEU A 736 -8.84 -26.89 -28.70
CA LEU A 736 -9.19 -25.52 -28.30
C LEU A 736 -10.23 -25.46 -27.17
N LEU A 737 -11.00 -26.53 -26.93
CA LEU A 737 -12.19 -26.50 -26.06
C LEU A 737 -11.87 -26.09 -24.61
N ASP A 738 -10.77 -26.62 -24.08
CA ASP A 738 -10.33 -26.39 -22.69
C ASP A 738 -9.20 -25.37 -22.57
N MET A 739 -8.84 -24.71 -23.68
CA MET A 739 -7.91 -23.59 -23.67
C MET A 739 -8.65 -22.34 -23.19
N SER A 740 -8.07 -21.69 -22.19
CA SER A 740 -8.70 -20.58 -21.48
C SER A 740 -8.02 -19.25 -21.73
N ASP A 741 -8.73 -18.14 -21.86
CA ASP A 741 -8.08 -16.82 -22.01
C ASP A 741 -7.24 -16.41 -20.79
N PHE A 742 -6.71 -15.18 -20.78
CA PHE A 742 -5.94 -14.60 -19.68
C PHE A 742 -6.67 -14.54 -18.32
N LYS A 743 -8.01 -14.59 -18.30
CA LYS A 743 -8.84 -14.73 -17.10
C LYS A 743 -9.09 -16.20 -16.78
N GLY A 744 -8.49 -17.15 -17.48
CA GLY A 744 -8.78 -18.56 -17.29
C GLY A 744 -10.17 -18.97 -17.80
N GLN A 745 -10.85 -18.15 -18.60
CA GLN A 745 -12.17 -18.47 -19.13
C GLN A 745 -12.07 -19.36 -20.38
N THR A 746 -12.68 -20.56 -20.33
CA THR A 746 -12.82 -21.43 -21.51
C THR A 746 -13.99 -20.98 -22.40
N ALA A 747 -14.06 -21.51 -23.63
CA ALA A 747 -15.20 -21.26 -24.51
C ALA A 747 -16.54 -21.62 -23.83
N LEU A 748 -16.58 -22.76 -23.12
CA LEU A 748 -17.79 -23.20 -22.41
C LEU A 748 -18.21 -22.22 -21.31
N MET A 749 -17.25 -21.66 -20.56
CA MET A 749 -17.54 -20.63 -19.57
C MET A 749 -18.09 -19.35 -20.19
N LEU A 750 -17.54 -18.91 -21.33
CA LEU A 750 -18.04 -17.72 -22.03
C LEU A 750 -19.47 -17.94 -22.51
N ALA A 751 -19.78 -19.08 -23.13
CA ALA A 751 -21.16 -19.40 -23.53
C ALA A 751 -22.12 -19.39 -22.32
N ALA A 752 -21.69 -19.93 -21.18
CA ALA A 752 -22.47 -19.92 -19.95
C ALA A 752 -22.68 -18.50 -19.37
N ASP A 753 -21.64 -17.67 -19.35
CA ASP A 753 -21.67 -16.29 -18.84
C ASP A 753 -22.58 -15.38 -19.69
N TYR A 754 -22.58 -15.58 -21.00
CA TYR A 754 -23.49 -14.88 -21.92
C TYR A 754 -24.90 -15.50 -21.99
N GLY A 755 -25.11 -16.67 -21.39
CA GLY A 755 -26.37 -17.42 -21.48
C GLY A 755 -26.67 -17.96 -22.89
N ASP A 756 -25.66 -18.14 -23.73
CA ASP A 756 -25.77 -18.66 -25.09
C ASP A 756 -25.93 -20.18 -25.07
N VAL A 757 -27.18 -20.62 -24.90
CA VAL A 757 -27.59 -22.03 -24.79
C VAL A 757 -27.17 -22.84 -26.02
N GLU A 758 -27.20 -22.26 -27.22
CA GLU A 758 -26.87 -22.94 -28.48
C GLU A 758 -25.38 -23.26 -28.59
N LEU A 759 -24.51 -22.28 -28.31
CA LEU A 759 -23.06 -22.51 -28.25
C LEU A 759 -22.68 -23.40 -27.08
N LEU A 760 -23.32 -23.22 -25.93
CA LEU A 760 -23.09 -24.06 -24.75
C LEU A 760 -23.35 -25.54 -25.07
N GLN A 761 -24.48 -25.85 -25.70
CA GLN A 761 -24.83 -27.20 -26.13
C GLN A 761 -23.81 -27.73 -27.15
N SER A 762 -23.49 -26.94 -28.18
CA SER A 762 -22.54 -27.33 -29.22
C SER A 762 -21.14 -27.65 -28.66
N LEU A 763 -20.68 -26.87 -27.68
CA LEU A 763 -19.39 -27.06 -27.02
C LEU A 763 -19.37 -28.30 -26.12
N LEU A 764 -20.46 -28.59 -25.40
CA LEU A 764 -20.61 -29.82 -24.62
C LEU A 764 -20.63 -31.06 -25.52
N GLU A 765 -21.37 -31.01 -26.63
CA GLU A 765 -21.40 -32.10 -27.63
C GLU A 765 -20.03 -32.32 -28.28
N ALA A 766 -19.23 -31.26 -28.44
CA ALA A 766 -17.84 -31.34 -28.90
C ALA A 766 -16.87 -31.91 -27.84
N GLY A 767 -17.31 -32.08 -26.59
CA GLY A 767 -16.52 -32.64 -25.49
C GLY A 767 -15.78 -31.62 -24.61
N ALA A 768 -16.25 -30.37 -24.55
CA ALA A 768 -15.67 -29.37 -23.64
C ALA A 768 -15.89 -29.77 -22.18
N SER A 769 -14.87 -29.62 -21.33
CA SER A 769 -14.98 -29.96 -19.91
C SER A 769 -15.74 -28.86 -19.13
N PRO A 770 -16.80 -29.22 -18.37
CA PRO A 770 -17.51 -28.26 -17.53
C PRO A 770 -16.79 -27.91 -16.22
N ASP A 771 -15.74 -28.67 -15.86
CA ASP A 771 -15.05 -28.61 -14.56
C ASP A 771 -13.79 -27.74 -14.54
N ARG A 772 -13.42 -27.17 -15.70
CA ARG A 772 -12.34 -26.19 -15.75
C ARG A 772 -12.70 -25.01 -14.85
N GLN A 773 -11.70 -24.37 -14.26
CA GLN A 773 -11.87 -23.21 -13.38
C GLN A 773 -11.12 -22.00 -13.93
N ASP A 774 -11.79 -20.84 -13.90
CA ASP A 774 -11.17 -19.55 -14.20
C ASP A 774 -10.26 -19.09 -13.03
N PHE A 775 -9.62 -17.92 -13.15
CA PHE A 775 -8.76 -17.37 -12.09
C PHE A 775 -9.49 -17.10 -10.76
N LEU A 776 -10.81 -16.95 -10.80
CA LEU A 776 -11.67 -16.82 -9.64
C LEU A 776 -12.18 -18.19 -9.16
N GLY A 777 -11.75 -19.31 -9.73
CA GLY A 777 -12.27 -20.64 -9.39
C GLY A 777 -13.66 -20.93 -9.98
N ARG A 778 -14.22 -20.05 -10.81
CA ARG A 778 -15.56 -20.27 -11.40
C ARG A 778 -15.49 -21.34 -12.47
N THR A 779 -16.43 -22.27 -12.42
CA THR A 779 -16.71 -23.23 -13.50
C THR A 779 -17.77 -22.70 -14.46
N ALA A 780 -18.06 -23.41 -15.54
CA ALA A 780 -19.15 -23.06 -16.45
C ALA A 780 -20.51 -22.98 -15.73
N VAL A 781 -20.75 -23.84 -14.73
CA VAL A 781 -21.99 -23.81 -13.92
C VAL A 781 -22.07 -22.52 -13.11
N HIS A 782 -20.98 -22.09 -12.49
CA HIS A 782 -20.94 -20.82 -11.75
C HIS A 782 -21.27 -19.62 -12.66
N ALA A 783 -20.74 -19.62 -13.89
CA ALA A 783 -21.03 -18.59 -14.89
C ALA A 783 -22.51 -18.59 -15.30
N ALA A 784 -23.10 -19.75 -15.60
CA ALA A 784 -24.52 -19.87 -15.96
C ALA A 784 -25.46 -19.41 -14.83
N VAL A 785 -25.09 -19.70 -13.57
CA VAL A 785 -25.83 -19.23 -12.38
C VAL A 785 -25.74 -17.71 -12.26
N ALA A 786 -24.55 -17.12 -12.45
CA ALA A 786 -24.37 -15.68 -12.41
C ALA A 786 -25.11 -14.95 -13.55
N ALA A 787 -25.28 -15.60 -14.70
CA ALA A 787 -26.08 -15.12 -15.83
C ALA A 787 -27.60 -15.27 -15.63
N HIS A 788 -28.05 -15.87 -14.51
CA HIS A 788 -29.45 -16.23 -14.26
C HIS A 788 -30.10 -17.12 -15.33
N CYS A 789 -29.30 -17.86 -16.11
CA CYS A 789 -29.79 -18.67 -17.21
C CYS A 789 -30.04 -20.12 -16.76
N TRP A 790 -31.26 -20.40 -16.27
CA TRP A 790 -31.63 -21.74 -15.82
C TRP A 790 -31.46 -22.81 -16.91
N THR A 791 -31.75 -22.50 -18.17
CA THR A 791 -31.57 -23.44 -19.28
C THR A 791 -30.11 -23.84 -19.46
N ALA A 792 -29.17 -22.88 -19.35
CA ALA A 792 -27.74 -23.17 -19.36
C ALA A 792 -27.32 -24.03 -18.16
N VAL A 793 -27.84 -23.73 -16.96
CA VAL A 793 -27.61 -24.55 -15.76
C VAL A 793 -28.11 -25.99 -15.98
N GLN A 794 -29.32 -26.17 -16.53
CA GLN A 794 -29.85 -27.51 -16.81
C GLN A 794 -28.99 -28.31 -17.79
N LEU A 795 -28.55 -27.68 -18.89
CA LEU A 795 -27.67 -28.33 -19.86
C LEU A 795 -26.35 -28.75 -19.21
N LEU A 796 -25.74 -27.86 -18.43
CA LEU A 796 -24.49 -28.16 -17.74
C LEU A 796 -24.67 -29.28 -16.71
N LEU A 797 -25.76 -29.31 -15.93
CA LEU A 797 -26.05 -30.42 -15.01
C LEU A 797 -26.21 -31.76 -15.72
N GLY A 798 -26.73 -31.76 -16.96
CA GLY A 798 -26.80 -32.97 -17.80
C GLY A 798 -25.44 -33.51 -18.23
N ALA A 799 -24.37 -32.72 -18.15
CA ALA A 799 -22.99 -33.13 -18.41
C ALA A 799 -22.26 -33.63 -17.13
N GLU A 800 -22.98 -33.83 -16.03
CA GLU A 800 -22.48 -34.34 -14.74
C GLU A 800 -21.22 -33.64 -14.19
N PRO A 801 -21.23 -32.30 -14.05
CA PRO A 801 -20.09 -31.53 -13.58
C PRO A 801 -19.84 -31.73 -12.08
N ASP A 802 -18.61 -31.50 -11.64
CA ASP A 802 -18.26 -31.44 -10.23
C ASP A 802 -18.79 -30.14 -9.60
N LEU A 803 -19.96 -30.26 -8.95
CA LEU A 803 -20.61 -29.16 -8.23
C LEU A 803 -19.94 -28.79 -6.90
N THR A 804 -18.93 -29.55 -6.46
CA THR A 804 -18.18 -29.29 -5.21
C THR A 804 -17.04 -28.28 -5.42
N LEU A 805 -16.67 -28.02 -6.67
CA LEU A 805 -15.67 -27.01 -7.03
C LEU A 805 -16.11 -25.62 -6.51
N ALA A 806 -15.18 -24.92 -5.88
CA ALA A 806 -15.42 -23.66 -5.19
C ALA A 806 -14.92 -22.46 -5.98
N ALA A 807 -15.67 -21.36 -5.92
CA ALA A 807 -15.43 -20.12 -6.64
C ALA A 807 -15.39 -18.87 -5.74
N GLY A 808 -14.70 -17.85 -6.22
CA GLY A 808 -14.44 -16.58 -5.55
C GLY A 808 -13.47 -16.70 -4.37
N ALA A 809 -13.10 -15.54 -3.82
CA ALA A 809 -12.24 -15.46 -2.63
C ALA A 809 -12.86 -16.17 -1.41
N GLU A 810 -14.19 -16.18 -1.30
CA GLU A 810 -14.93 -16.87 -0.24
C GLU A 810 -14.97 -18.39 -0.43
N LYS A 811 -14.44 -18.96 -1.52
CA LYS A 811 -14.56 -20.40 -1.85
C LYS A 811 -16.02 -20.90 -1.78
N ASN A 812 -16.92 -20.13 -2.39
CA ASN A 812 -18.34 -20.46 -2.49
C ASN A 812 -18.54 -21.59 -3.50
N ASN A 813 -19.24 -22.66 -3.11
CA ASN A 813 -19.72 -23.63 -4.10
C ASN A 813 -20.84 -23.01 -4.97
N VAL A 814 -21.31 -23.77 -5.96
CA VAL A 814 -22.35 -23.32 -6.89
C VAL A 814 -23.67 -22.94 -6.19
N LEU A 815 -24.02 -23.61 -5.09
CA LEU A 815 -25.24 -23.33 -4.34
C LEU A 815 -25.15 -22.02 -3.56
N HIS A 816 -24.00 -21.71 -2.94
CA HIS A 816 -23.74 -20.40 -2.37
C HIS A 816 -23.86 -19.30 -3.44
N THR A 817 -23.34 -19.55 -4.64
CA THR A 817 -23.46 -18.60 -5.76
C THR A 817 -24.93 -18.39 -6.14
N ALA A 818 -25.73 -19.44 -6.26
CA ALA A 818 -27.16 -19.33 -6.56
C ALA A 818 -27.96 -18.59 -5.48
N VAL A 819 -27.62 -18.81 -4.20
CA VAL A 819 -28.16 -18.05 -3.06
C VAL A 819 -27.78 -16.58 -3.17
N ARG A 820 -26.51 -16.27 -3.43
CA ARG A 820 -26.00 -14.90 -3.56
C ARG A 820 -26.65 -14.12 -4.72
N MET A 821 -26.97 -14.82 -5.81
CA MET A 821 -27.73 -14.26 -6.95
C MET A 821 -29.24 -14.14 -6.65
N GLY A 822 -29.74 -14.76 -5.58
CA GLY A 822 -31.14 -14.70 -5.18
C GLY A 822 -32.09 -15.36 -6.18
N SER A 823 -31.74 -16.54 -6.70
CA SER A 823 -32.55 -17.26 -7.72
C SER A 823 -33.16 -18.56 -7.17
N PRO A 824 -34.41 -18.55 -6.66
CA PRO A 824 -35.06 -19.73 -6.06
C PRO A 824 -35.15 -20.92 -7.01
N ARG A 825 -35.46 -20.65 -8.29
CA ARG A 825 -35.52 -21.68 -9.34
C ARG A 825 -34.21 -22.44 -9.50
N ILE A 826 -33.09 -21.72 -9.52
CA ILE A 826 -31.75 -22.31 -9.65
C ILE A 826 -31.38 -23.06 -8.38
N VAL A 827 -31.66 -22.50 -7.20
CA VAL A 827 -31.44 -23.16 -5.90
C VAL A 827 -32.20 -24.48 -5.83
N SER A 828 -33.50 -24.48 -6.13
CA SER A 828 -34.33 -25.68 -6.16
C SER A 828 -33.78 -26.73 -7.13
N GLY A 829 -33.39 -26.29 -8.33
CA GLY A 829 -32.80 -27.15 -9.35
C GLY A 829 -31.48 -27.81 -8.94
N LEU A 830 -30.57 -27.05 -8.35
CA LEU A 830 -29.29 -27.57 -7.84
C LEU A 830 -29.51 -28.57 -6.70
N LEU A 831 -30.46 -28.29 -5.80
CA LEU A 831 -30.81 -29.19 -4.69
C LEU A 831 -31.47 -30.48 -5.15
N ALA A 832 -32.28 -30.43 -6.20
CA ALA A 832 -32.84 -31.62 -6.84
C ALA A 832 -31.76 -32.54 -7.42
N HIS A 833 -30.62 -31.97 -7.84
CA HIS A 833 -29.49 -32.72 -8.36
C HIS A 833 -28.54 -33.21 -7.24
N SER A 834 -28.25 -32.39 -6.24
CA SER A 834 -27.40 -32.77 -5.10
C SER A 834 -27.75 -32.01 -3.81
N GLN A 835 -28.32 -32.72 -2.83
CA GLN A 835 -28.62 -32.17 -1.50
C GLN A 835 -27.38 -31.93 -0.65
N ALA A 836 -26.27 -32.64 -0.91
CA ALA A 836 -25.03 -32.53 -0.15
C ALA A 836 -24.40 -31.12 -0.22
N LEU A 837 -24.74 -30.33 -1.25
CA LEU A 837 -24.27 -28.95 -1.41
C LEU A 837 -24.69 -28.02 -0.26
N LYS A 838 -25.76 -28.35 0.47
CA LYS A 838 -26.26 -27.58 1.64
C LYS A 838 -25.28 -27.59 2.82
N GLU A 839 -24.49 -28.64 2.94
CA GLU A 839 -23.63 -28.88 4.12
C GLU A 839 -22.19 -28.39 3.92
N ILE A 840 -21.79 -28.14 2.67
CA ILE A 840 -20.45 -27.64 2.35
C ILE A 840 -20.33 -26.21 2.85
N LYS A 841 -19.28 -25.92 3.61
CA LYS A 841 -18.97 -24.59 4.10
C LYS A 841 -18.00 -23.86 3.19
N ASN A 842 -18.21 -22.57 3.01
CA ASN A 842 -17.28 -21.69 2.31
C ASN A 842 -16.07 -21.34 3.22
N ALA A 843 -15.13 -20.52 2.73
CA ALA A 843 -13.94 -20.09 3.49
C ALA A 843 -14.26 -19.26 4.74
N MET A 844 -15.47 -18.67 4.82
CA MET A 844 -15.97 -17.96 6.00
C MET A 844 -16.64 -18.91 7.01
N GLY A 845 -16.65 -20.22 6.75
CA GLY A 845 -17.33 -21.21 7.58
C GLY A 845 -18.86 -21.20 7.45
N GLU A 846 -19.40 -20.46 6.48
CA GLU A 846 -20.84 -20.33 6.22
C GLU A 846 -21.32 -21.48 5.33
N THR A 847 -22.49 -22.04 5.64
CA THR A 847 -23.25 -22.85 4.69
C THR A 847 -24.09 -21.94 3.78
N PRO A 848 -24.68 -22.43 2.66
CA PRO A 848 -25.58 -21.63 1.84
C PRO A 848 -26.78 -21.06 2.62
N ALA A 849 -27.25 -21.77 3.66
CA ALA A 849 -28.31 -21.28 4.55
C ALA A 849 -27.86 -20.11 5.42
N MET A 850 -26.65 -20.20 6.00
CA MET A 850 -26.06 -19.10 6.78
C MET A 850 -25.81 -17.87 5.91
N LEU A 851 -25.34 -18.07 4.67
CA LEU A 851 -25.20 -16.99 3.69
C LEU A 851 -26.54 -16.32 3.37
N ALA A 852 -27.61 -17.10 3.15
CA ALA A 852 -28.95 -16.57 2.90
C ALA A 852 -29.44 -15.70 4.07
N GLU A 853 -29.27 -16.17 5.31
CA GLU A 853 -29.64 -15.43 6.52
C GLU A 853 -28.87 -14.10 6.64
N ARG A 854 -27.54 -14.14 6.42
CA ARG A 854 -26.71 -12.93 6.41
C ARG A 854 -27.17 -11.93 5.35
N ILE A 855 -27.48 -12.38 4.14
CA ILE A 855 -27.99 -11.50 3.08
C ILE A 855 -29.35 -10.92 3.45
N VAL A 856 -30.26 -11.71 4.03
CA VAL A 856 -31.58 -11.24 4.46
C VAL A 856 -31.46 -10.14 5.51
N ASN A 857 -30.53 -10.28 6.47
CA ASN A 857 -30.30 -9.30 7.53
C ASN A 857 -29.77 -7.95 7.01
N ASP A 858 -29.17 -7.91 5.81
CA ASP A 858 -28.64 -6.68 5.18
C ASP A 858 -28.99 -6.60 3.69
N LEU A 859 -30.23 -6.98 3.34
CA LEU A 859 -30.67 -7.06 1.95
C LEU A 859 -30.58 -5.70 1.20
N PRO A 860 -30.89 -4.54 1.82
CA PRO A 860 -30.72 -3.25 1.16
C PRO A 860 -29.28 -2.97 0.74
N ALA A 861 -28.29 -3.24 1.59
CA ALA A 861 -26.89 -3.03 1.23
C ALA A 861 -26.40 -4.06 0.22
N HIS A 862 -26.86 -5.31 0.31
CA HIS A 862 -26.56 -6.35 -0.69
C HIS A 862 -27.07 -5.95 -2.09
N ALA A 863 -28.33 -5.53 -2.18
CA ALA A 863 -28.92 -5.04 -3.43
C ALA A 863 -28.19 -3.80 -3.97
N LEU A 864 -27.76 -2.89 -3.09
CA LEU A 864 -26.97 -1.72 -3.48
C LEU A 864 -25.60 -2.11 -4.06
N ARG A 865 -24.91 -3.10 -3.48
CA ARG A 865 -23.64 -3.63 -4.02
C ARG A 865 -23.84 -4.20 -5.42
N PHE A 866 -24.85 -5.05 -5.62
CA PHE A 866 -25.18 -5.59 -6.94
C PHE A 866 -25.49 -4.49 -7.97
N LYS A 867 -26.27 -3.48 -7.58
CA LYS A 867 -26.58 -2.35 -8.46
C LYS A 867 -25.33 -1.56 -8.87
N ARG A 868 -24.34 -1.39 -7.96
CA ARG A 868 -23.04 -0.77 -8.28
C ARG A 868 -22.23 -1.59 -9.26
N GLU A 869 -22.35 -2.91 -9.22
CA GLU A 869 -21.75 -3.85 -10.17
C GLU A 869 -22.52 -3.98 -11.49
N GLY A 870 -23.61 -3.23 -11.67
CA GLY A 870 -24.49 -3.34 -12.85
C GLY A 870 -25.27 -4.65 -12.92
N ARG A 871 -25.43 -5.36 -11.79
CA ARG A 871 -26.11 -6.65 -11.67
C ARG A 871 -27.42 -6.52 -10.89
N THR A 872 -28.25 -7.55 -10.97
CA THR A 872 -29.49 -7.70 -10.19
C THR A 872 -29.40 -8.89 -9.26
N THR A 873 -30.03 -8.78 -8.09
CA THR A 873 -30.21 -9.89 -7.13
C THR A 873 -31.71 -10.12 -6.94
N GLY A 874 -32.08 -11.28 -6.37
CA GLY A 874 -33.44 -11.58 -5.95
C GLY A 874 -34.05 -10.59 -4.95
N SER A 875 -35.38 -10.55 -4.92
CA SER A 875 -36.22 -9.79 -3.99
C SER A 875 -36.28 -10.44 -2.60
N ALA A 876 -36.86 -9.74 -1.61
CA ALA A 876 -37.09 -10.30 -0.29
C ALA A 876 -37.96 -11.58 -0.33
N ALA A 877 -38.91 -11.67 -1.28
CA ALA A 877 -39.72 -12.87 -1.46
C ALA A 877 -38.88 -14.04 -2.00
N ASP A 878 -37.96 -13.76 -2.92
CA ASP A 878 -37.04 -14.78 -3.46
C ASP A 878 -36.14 -15.33 -2.35
N TYR A 879 -35.55 -14.46 -1.51
CA TYR A 879 -34.74 -14.91 -0.38
C TYR A 879 -35.54 -15.68 0.68
N ALA A 880 -36.81 -15.30 0.92
CA ALA A 880 -37.69 -16.08 1.80
C ALA A 880 -37.98 -17.48 1.24
N GLU A 881 -38.15 -17.62 -0.07
CA GLU A 881 -38.29 -18.92 -0.73
C GLU A 881 -37.00 -19.74 -0.67
N ILE A 882 -35.85 -19.11 -0.94
CA ILE A 882 -34.52 -19.73 -0.83
C ILE A 882 -34.29 -20.27 0.58
N SER A 883 -34.59 -19.51 1.63
CA SER A 883 -34.46 -19.97 3.01
C SER A 883 -35.33 -21.20 3.29
N LYS A 884 -36.55 -21.26 2.74
CA LYS A 884 -37.41 -22.46 2.85
C LYS A 884 -36.82 -23.67 2.12
N LEU A 885 -36.31 -23.48 0.90
CA LEU A 885 -35.67 -24.55 0.11
C LEU A 885 -34.43 -25.12 0.82
N LEU A 886 -33.68 -24.25 1.48
CA LEU A 886 -32.47 -24.62 2.23
C LEU A 886 -32.80 -25.32 3.56
N ALA A 887 -33.89 -24.93 4.23
CA ALA A 887 -34.35 -25.53 5.48
C ALA A 887 -35.09 -26.87 5.31
N ALA A 888 -35.59 -27.18 4.11
CA ALA A 888 -36.27 -28.44 3.85
C ALA A 888 -35.28 -29.63 3.97
N HIS A 889 -35.51 -30.51 4.96
CA HIS A 889 -34.87 -31.82 5.05
C HIS A 889 -35.46 -32.74 3.99
N GLY A 890 -34.59 -33.37 3.19
CA GLY A 890 -34.97 -34.35 2.15
C GLY A 890 -35.50 -35.65 2.72
#